data_AF-A0A6N2JQK8-F1
#
_entry.id   AF-A0A6N2JQK8-F1
#
_cell.length_a   1.000
_cell.length_b   1.000
_cell.length_c   1.000
_cell.angle_alpha   90.00
_cell.angle_beta   90.00
_cell.angle_gamma   90.00
#
_symmetry.space_group_name_H-M   'P 1'
#
loop_
_entity.id
_entity.type
_entity.pdbx_description
1 polymer ?
#
loop_
_entity_poly.entity_id
_entity_poly.type
_entity_poly.pdbx_seq_one_letter_code
_entity_poly.pdbx_strand_id
1 'polypeptide(L)'
;MKRRLTLVILMMAEFLALSLNEQLLTMAQTLPQALPDNPAPSSLPSFLTINVNSNRDDNLRDRELTLREAILIANGTLRTDQLTPAELAQVLPRKGRHQIRFQNLEIPKIQLTSALPPLLVPMEIDGTTHPAYKEETSFAQEIPIPVPVVTITPAAGAEIFRGLTITSDDVLIRGLSIYGFSSRHFETAVTPPGDIFISHRLPPPDTTQQQQPAKDFSFYDRDHPAARVTIENNWLGVPPDGSMPSQPSAFGVYLFHGVEANIRRNRIANHEGSGIITAVDTRNSVIQENVIEGNGFDGMPDAIRLEGRIAGMQVRSNIICGNAGSAVFLFKPEGAIEVQDNTVSFNARFFRRSAIYLMGRGHIVSNNRISNQAGSGVTVAAFPASDRNLIRQNQFQFVEGLDIDLISRRNVSEKDFRTGDGRNPKRDSHFRRVDTANGAIDAPEFRADRFHLIDGKVGIDGLADPNTEIDLYRLRGGGLYELLATLKTDAKGNFSTSLDNLKAGDTLSAIATDLEFGTSEPARPVRISDLNTTIPTASPETRSQPQCTTPPPVIVETPPEPPAALQLPRQVHFALDEDIISPVSAKIIDKFVVVLKQYPTISVELVGHTDPRADDAYNLDLGLRRSRSVSNYLRRQGISPERITIRTRGERQRLTNQNNITNYARDRRVEFFLQNMQGVEIQLLDQQEDIQIEGKGN
;
A
#
# COMPACT_ATOMS: atom_id res chain seq x y z
N MET A 1 -22.88 -19.91 44.10
CA MET A 1 -22.15 -20.92 44.89
C MET A 1 -20.86 -21.19 44.11
N LYS A 2 -19.65 -20.72 44.42
CA LYS A 2 -19.00 -20.37 45.69
C LYS A 2 -18.23 -19.04 45.51
N ARG A 3 -18.75 -17.97 46.10
CA ARG A 3 -17.93 -16.89 46.68
C ARG A 3 -17.45 -17.43 48.03
N ARG A 4 -16.22 -17.96 48.08
CA ARG A 4 -15.43 -18.30 49.28
C ARG A 4 -14.15 -19.04 48.81
N LEU A 5 -13.25 -18.31 48.15
CA LEU A 5 -11.85 -18.69 47.97
C LEU A 5 -10.96 -17.48 47.64
N THR A 6 -11.28 -16.32 48.22
CA THR A 6 -10.51 -15.07 48.07
C THR A 6 -9.98 -14.58 49.42
N LEU A 7 -10.04 -15.43 50.46
CA LEU A 7 -9.65 -15.11 51.82
C LEU A 7 -8.79 -16.22 52.44
N VAL A 8 -7.81 -16.72 51.67
CA VAL A 8 -6.73 -17.61 52.16
C VAL A 8 -5.39 -17.33 51.46
N ILE A 9 -5.35 -16.70 50.28
CA ILE A 9 -4.10 -16.42 49.55
C ILE A 9 -3.46 -15.07 49.95
N LEU A 10 -4.18 -14.19 50.64
CA LEU A 10 -3.65 -12.89 51.09
C LEU A 10 -2.94 -12.93 52.46
N MET A 11 -2.79 -14.09 53.10
CA MET A 11 -2.08 -14.24 54.40
C MET A 11 -0.77 -15.06 54.32
N MET A 12 -0.27 -15.39 53.13
CA MET A 12 1.00 -16.12 52.96
C MET A 12 2.12 -15.31 52.30
N ALA A 13 1.89 -14.03 51.99
CA ALA A 13 2.90 -13.14 51.38
C ALA A 13 3.64 -12.22 52.37
N GLU A 14 3.24 -12.19 53.65
CA GLU A 14 3.86 -11.32 54.68
C GLU A 14 4.86 -12.05 55.60
N PHE A 15 5.19 -13.32 55.35
CA PHE A 15 6.09 -14.11 56.21
C PHE A 15 7.44 -14.51 55.58
N LEU A 16 7.81 -13.95 54.41
CA LEU A 16 9.10 -14.21 53.75
C LEU A 16 9.92 -12.94 53.41
N ALA A 17 9.48 -11.77 53.88
CA ALA A 17 10.19 -10.49 53.71
C ALA A 17 10.97 -10.03 54.97
N LEU A 18 11.23 -10.92 55.92
CA LEU A 18 12.09 -10.68 57.08
C LEU A 18 12.97 -11.89 57.35
N SER A 19 14.10 -12.00 56.64
CA SER A 19 15.29 -12.76 57.03
C SER A 19 16.21 -12.88 55.80
N LEU A 20 17.40 -12.29 55.90
CA LEU A 20 18.54 -12.29 54.96
C LEU A 20 18.81 -10.93 54.30
N ASN A 21 18.89 -9.91 55.15
CA ASN A 21 19.65 -8.69 54.88
C ASN A 21 20.73 -8.54 55.97
N GLU A 22 21.57 -9.55 56.14
CA GLU A 22 22.86 -9.50 56.84
C GLU A 22 23.73 -10.64 56.31
N GLN A 23 24.71 -10.32 55.45
CA GLN A 23 25.93 -11.07 55.11
C GLN A 23 26.33 -10.79 53.65
N LEU A 24 26.78 -9.57 53.36
CA LEU A 24 27.65 -9.30 52.19
C LEU A 24 28.33 -7.93 52.37
N LEU A 25 29.01 -7.75 53.50
CA LEU A 25 29.91 -6.63 53.70
C LEU A 25 31.02 -6.98 54.70
N THR A 26 31.96 -7.84 54.29
CA THR A 26 33.35 -7.85 54.80
C THR A 26 34.15 -8.91 54.05
N MET A 27 35.21 -8.47 53.36
CA MET A 27 36.52 -9.12 53.15
C MET A 27 37.10 -8.64 51.81
N ALA A 28 37.75 -7.48 51.87
CA ALA A 28 38.75 -7.07 50.91
C ALA A 28 40.13 -7.51 51.40
N GLN A 29 41.04 -7.73 50.44
CA GLN A 29 42.50 -7.95 50.54
C GLN A 29 42.96 -9.42 50.69
N THR A 30 43.48 -9.98 49.59
CA THR A 30 44.93 -10.10 49.31
C THR A 30 45.17 -10.67 47.90
N LEU A 31 46.04 -10.01 47.12
CA LEU A 31 46.58 -10.48 45.82
C LEU A 31 47.52 -11.70 45.99
N PRO A 32 47.74 -12.46 44.90
CA PRO A 32 49.10 -12.52 44.36
C PRO A 32 49.19 -12.34 42.83
N GLN A 33 50.45 -12.23 42.38
CA GLN A 33 50.97 -11.55 41.20
C GLN A 33 50.88 -12.30 39.85
N ALA A 34 50.83 -11.47 38.80
CA ALA A 34 51.49 -11.55 37.48
C ALA A 34 51.47 -12.86 36.68
N LEU A 35 50.75 -12.82 35.55
CA LEU A 35 50.98 -13.64 34.35
C LEU A 35 51.48 -12.71 33.22
N PRO A 36 52.36 -13.20 32.33
CA PRO A 36 53.20 -12.35 31.47
C PRO A 36 52.41 -11.68 30.35
N ASP A 37 52.89 -10.50 29.95
CA ASP A 37 52.47 -9.72 28.79
C ASP A 37 52.37 -10.60 27.53
N ASN A 38 51.14 -10.86 27.08
CA ASN A 38 50.88 -11.32 25.73
C ASN A 38 50.54 -10.11 24.87
N PRO A 39 51.15 -9.95 23.68
CA PRO A 39 50.96 -8.77 22.85
C PRO A 39 49.50 -8.69 22.43
N ALA A 40 48.96 -7.48 22.44
CA ALA A 40 47.59 -7.16 22.04
C ALA A 40 47.20 -7.91 20.75
N PRO A 41 46.00 -8.51 20.67
CA PRO A 41 45.50 -8.93 19.37
C PRO A 41 45.28 -7.67 18.55
N SER A 42 46.02 -7.58 17.45
CA SER A 42 45.85 -6.62 16.38
C SER A 42 44.36 -6.35 16.14
N SER A 43 43.93 -5.11 16.38
CA SER A 43 42.55 -4.69 16.20
C SER A 43 42.07 -5.08 14.80
N LEU A 44 41.10 -5.98 14.73
CA LEU A 44 40.39 -6.28 13.49
C LEU A 44 39.92 -4.95 12.86
N PRO A 45 39.89 -4.84 11.53
CA PRO A 45 39.21 -3.73 10.88
C PRO A 45 37.77 -3.67 11.41
N SER A 46 37.28 -2.48 11.75
CA SER A 46 36.00 -2.29 12.45
C SER A 46 34.77 -2.72 11.65
N PHE A 47 34.91 -3.02 10.34
CA PHE A 47 33.85 -3.47 9.44
C PHE A 47 34.34 -4.55 8.48
N LEU A 48 33.41 -5.37 7.99
CA LEU A 48 33.69 -6.55 7.17
C LEU A 48 32.91 -6.54 5.85
N THR A 49 33.54 -7.01 4.79
CA THR A 49 32.86 -7.53 3.59
C THR A 49 32.70 -9.04 3.77
N ILE A 50 31.49 -9.56 3.60
CA ILE A 50 31.17 -10.98 3.80
C ILE A 50 30.51 -11.50 2.52
N ASN A 51 31.15 -12.47 1.86
CA ASN A 51 30.66 -13.05 0.60
C ASN A 51 29.79 -14.29 0.88
N VAL A 52 28.48 -14.15 0.67
CA VAL A 52 27.52 -15.25 0.70
C VAL A 52 27.64 -16.04 -0.60
N ASN A 53 27.92 -17.33 -0.49
CA ASN A 53 28.03 -18.27 -1.61
C ASN A 53 27.17 -19.52 -1.46
N SER A 54 26.35 -19.61 -0.39
CA SER A 54 25.36 -20.68 -0.22
C SER A 54 23.93 -20.13 -0.24
N ASN A 55 23.01 -20.90 -0.82
CA ASN A 55 21.58 -20.60 -0.81
C ASN A 55 20.83 -21.27 0.34
N ARG A 56 21.56 -22.02 1.19
CA ARG A 56 21.05 -22.68 2.38
C ARG A 56 20.71 -21.65 3.47
N ASP A 57 19.87 -22.07 4.42
CA ASP A 57 19.48 -21.30 5.60
C ASP A 57 19.89 -22.04 6.88
N ASP A 58 21.16 -22.37 6.99
CA ASP A 58 21.75 -23.07 8.13
C ASP A 58 22.82 -22.20 8.83
N ASN A 59 23.47 -22.77 9.83
CA ASN A 59 24.58 -22.14 10.56
C ASN A 59 25.63 -23.23 10.85
N LEU A 60 26.02 -23.94 9.80
CA LEU A 60 26.93 -25.08 9.85
C LEU A 60 28.36 -24.64 9.51
N ARG A 61 29.34 -25.19 10.23
CA ARG A 61 30.75 -24.93 9.93
C ARG A 61 31.20 -25.77 8.74
N ASP A 62 31.18 -25.19 7.56
CA ASP A 62 31.52 -25.89 6.31
C ASP A 62 32.44 -25.07 5.38
N ARG A 63 32.24 -25.12 4.06
CA ARG A 63 33.07 -24.40 3.07
C ARG A 63 32.38 -23.17 2.48
N GLU A 64 31.15 -22.92 2.86
CA GLU A 64 30.27 -21.91 2.31
C GLU A 64 29.73 -21.02 3.44
N LEU A 65 29.34 -19.80 3.11
CA LEU A 65 28.63 -18.91 4.00
C LEU A 65 27.21 -18.69 3.47
N THR A 66 26.26 -18.92 4.37
CA THR A 66 24.84 -18.56 4.18
C THR A 66 24.60 -17.08 4.51
N LEU A 67 23.45 -16.55 4.09
CA LEU A 67 23.02 -15.20 4.50
C LEU A 67 22.85 -15.10 6.02
N ARG A 68 22.34 -16.14 6.67
CA ARG A 68 22.18 -16.19 8.13
C ARG A 68 23.52 -16.03 8.83
N GLU A 69 24.53 -16.76 8.40
CA GLU A 69 25.89 -16.65 8.96
C GLU A 69 26.50 -15.29 8.69
N ALA A 70 26.33 -14.74 7.49
CA ALA A 70 26.83 -13.41 7.17
C ALA A 70 26.25 -12.33 8.11
N ILE A 71 24.95 -12.40 8.43
CA ILE A 71 24.32 -11.52 9.41
C ILE A 71 24.86 -11.78 10.83
N LEU A 72 25.02 -13.04 11.24
CA LEU A 72 25.57 -13.38 12.55
C LEU A 72 27.02 -12.90 12.72
N ILE A 73 27.84 -12.98 11.66
CA ILE A 73 29.22 -12.46 11.64
C ILE A 73 29.21 -10.94 11.74
N ALA A 74 28.39 -10.26 10.93
CA ALA A 74 28.29 -8.79 10.97
C ALA A 74 27.84 -8.28 12.35
N ASN A 75 26.86 -8.95 12.96
CA ASN A 75 26.37 -8.63 14.31
C ASN A 75 27.39 -8.98 15.41
N GLY A 76 28.45 -9.74 15.11
CA GLY A 76 29.43 -10.23 16.09
C GLY A 76 28.97 -11.41 16.95
N THR A 77 27.78 -11.97 16.67
CA THR A 77 27.24 -13.16 17.35
C THR A 77 28.01 -14.42 16.95
N LEU A 78 28.40 -14.52 15.68
CA LEU A 78 29.29 -15.56 15.17
C LEU A 78 30.69 -14.94 15.00
N ARG A 79 31.63 -15.37 15.82
CA ARG A 79 32.99 -14.80 15.80
C ARG A 79 33.83 -15.42 14.69
N THR A 80 34.73 -14.63 14.11
CA THR A 80 35.59 -15.08 13.00
C THR A 80 36.57 -16.20 13.39
N ASP A 81 36.94 -16.31 14.67
CA ASP A 81 37.76 -17.42 15.20
C ASP A 81 37.00 -18.76 15.24
N GLN A 82 35.68 -18.73 15.10
CA GLN A 82 34.83 -19.92 15.07
C GLN A 82 34.63 -20.46 13.64
N LEU A 83 35.00 -19.69 12.61
CA LEU A 83 34.81 -20.06 11.20
C LEU A 83 35.84 -21.09 10.73
N THR A 84 35.46 -21.91 9.76
CA THR A 84 36.43 -22.75 9.06
C THR A 84 37.39 -21.89 8.22
N PRO A 85 38.56 -22.40 7.82
CA PRO A 85 39.45 -21.67 6.93
C PRO A 85 38.80 -21.26 5.59
N ALA A 86 37.84 -22.04 5.09
CA ALA A 86 37.14 -21.75 3.84
C ALA A 86 36.09 -20.63 4.01
N GLU A 87 35.33 -20.65 5.10
CA GLU A 87 34.41 -19.56 5.46
C GLU A 87 35.17 -18.26 5.75
N LEU A 88 36.27 -18.33 6.50
CA LEU A 88 37.09 -17.17 6.85
C LEU A 88 37.66 -16.49 5.60
N ALA A 89 37.99 -17.26 4.55
CA ALA A 89 38.46 -16.71 3.27
C ALA A 89 37.40 -15.85 2.55
N GLN A 90 36.11 -16.01 2.89
CA GLN A 90 35.00 -15.22 2.37
C GLN A 90 34.74 -13.92 3.16
N VAL A 91 35.47 -13.71 4.26
CA VAL A 91 35.33 -12.54 5.15
C VAL A 91 36.56 -11.64 5.00
N LEU A 92 36.36 -10.44 4.48
CA LEU A 92 37.43 -9.49 4.16
C LEU A 92 37.30 -8.19 4.97
N PRO A 93 38.42 -7.53 5.32
CA PRO A 93 38.40 -6.18 5.87
C PRO A 93 37.61 -5.18 5.01
N ARG A 94 36.88 -4.27 5.66
CA ARG A 94 36.24 -3.13 5.00
C ARG A 94 36.33 -1.85 5.83
N LYS A 95 36.28 -0.71 5.17
CA LYS A 95 36.10 0.61 5.80
C LYS A 95 34.63 1.04 5.71
N GLY A 96 34.13 1.79 6.70
CA GLY A 96 32.80 2.40 6.64
C GLY A 96 31.72 1.59 7.36
N ARG A 97 31.00 0.72 6.65
CA ARG A 97 29.97 -0.17 7.22
C ARG A 97 30.17 -1.60 6.73
N HIS A 98 29.58 -2.58 7.41
CA HIS A 98 29.59 -3.96 6.93
C HIS A 98 28.94 -4.06 5.55
N GLN A 99 29.38 -4.99 4.71
CA GLN A 99 28.70 -5.31 3.45
C GLN A 99 28.58 -6.82 3.30
N ILE A 100 27.35 -7.28 3.10
CA ILE A 100 27.02 -8.63 2.68
C ILE A 100 26.87 -8.60 1.16
N ARG A 101 27.67 -9.41 0.48
CA ARG A 101 27.68 -9.58 -0.98
C ARG A 101 27.21 -10.98 -1.35
N PHE A 102 26.67 -11.15 -2.54
CA PHE A 102 26.29 -12.46 -3.08
C PHE A 102 27.21 -12.81 -4.24
N GLN A 103 28.02 -13.85 -4.09
CA GLN A 103 28.99 -14.29 -5.10
C GLN A 103 28.96 -15.80 -5.23
N ASN A 104 29.13 -16.32 -6.45
CA ASN A 104 29.17 -17.77 -6.72
C ASN A 104 27.93 -18.54 -6.24
N LEU A 105 26.76 -17.89 -6.27
CA LEU A 105 25.48 -18.47 -5.86
C LEU A 105 24.78 -19.04 -7.10
N GLU A 106 25.03 -20.31 -7.45
CA GLU A 106 24.50 -20.93 -8.69
C GLU A 106 22.98 -20.82 -8.82
N ILE A 107 22.27 -21.05 -7.70
CA ILE A 107 20.83 -20.84 -7.59
C ILE A 107 20.61 -19.66 -6.63
N PRO A 108 20.35 -18.45 -7.14
CA PRO A 108 20.25 -17.24 -6.33
C PRO A 108 18.92 -17.11 -5.59
N LYS A 109 18.41 -18.23 -5.05
CA LYS A 109 17.16 -18.31 -4.30
C LYS A 109 17.42 -18.90 -2.92
N ILE A 110 17.40 -18.04 -1.91
CA ILE A 110 17.58 -18.39 -0.50
C ILE A 110 16.22 -18.72 0.09
N GLN A 111 16.05 -19.98 0.51
CA GLN A 111 14.81 -20.48 1.09
C GLN A 111 14.95 -20.55 2.61
N LEU A 112 14.29 -19.62 3.31
CA LEU A 112 14.38 -19.52 4.74
C LEU A 112 13.54 -20.60 5.42
N THR A 113 14.12 -21.26 6.42
CA THR A 113 13.43 -22.24 7.28
C THR A 113 13.01 -21.62 8.61
N SER A 114 13.62 -20.50 8.99
CA SER A 114 13.27 -19.71 10.18
C SER A 114 13.57 -18.22 9.96
N ALA A 115 13.06 -17.35 10.84
CA ALA A 115 13.35 -15.91 10.74
C ALA A 115 14.86 -15.63 10.77
N LEU A 116 15.33 -14.72 9.91
CA LEU A 116 16.72 -14.26 9.94
C LEU A 116 17.00 -13.44 11.22
N PRO A 117 18.24 -13.44 11.73
CA PRO A 117 18.60 -12.55 12.83
C PRO A 117 18.38 -11.08 12.43
N PRO A 118 17.98 -10.20 13.37
CA PRO A 118 17.84 -8.78 13.09
C PRO A 118 19.19 -8.13 12.74
N LEU A 119 19.16 -7.05 11.96
CA LEU A 119 20.34 -6.26 11.63
C LEU A 119 20.61 -5.29 12.79
N LEU A 120 21.64 -5.59 13.58
CA LEU A 120 21.93 -4.89 14.86
C LEU A 120 23.03 -3.83 14.73
N VAL A 121 23.69 -3.75 13.58
CA VAL A 121 24.80 -2.83 13.30
C VAL A 121 24.68 -2.21 11.92
N PRO A 122 25.34 -1.07 11.65
CA PRO A 122 25.40 -0.47 10.31
C PRO A 122 25.91 -1.45 9.26
N MET A 123 25.09 -1.72 8.24
CA MET A 123 25.44 -2.68 7.20
C MET A 123 24.73 -2.45 5.87
N GLU A 124 25.28 -3.04 4.83
CA GLU A 124 24.73 -3.07 3.49
C GLU A 124 24.47 -4.52 3.09
N ILE A 125 23.25 -4.84 2.65
CA ILE A 125 22.94 -6.12 2.01
C ILE A 125 22.72 -5.85 0.52
N ASP A 126 23.66 -6.35 -0.29
CA ASP A 126 23.84 -5.89 -1.66
C ASP A 126 23.63 -7.00 -2.70
N GLY A 127 22.38 -7.19 -3.12
CA GLY A 127 22.01 -8.13 -4.17
C GLY A 127 22.58 -7.80 -5.55
N THR A 128 22.99 -6.54 -5.79
CA THR A 128 23.57 -6.12 -7.09
C THR A 128 24.96 -6.69 -7.32
N THR A 129 25.60 -7.21 -6.27
CA THR A 129 26.92 -7.83 -6.35
C THR A 129 26.93 -9.20 -7.03
N HIS A 130 25.74 -9.80 -7.24
CA HIS A 130 25.61 -11.06 -7.93
C HIS A 130 25.97 -10.90 -9.43
N PRO A 131 26.84 -11.75 -10.01
CA PRO A 131 27.34 -11.56 -11.39
C PRO A 131 26.27 -11.52 -12.50
N ALA A 132 25.09 -12.11 -12.25
CA ALA A 132 23.99 -12.10 -13.21
C ALA A 132 23.06 -10.87 -13.09
N TYR A 133 23.28 -9.98 -12.11
CA TYR A 133 22.52 -8.73 -11.98
C TYR A 133 22.87 -7.77 -13.13
N LYS A 134 21.84 -7.13 -13.70
CA LYS A 134 21.97 -6.22 -14.85
C LYS A 134 21.30 -4.89 -14.57
N GLU A 135 22.11 -3.87 -14.29
CA GLU A 135 21.64 -2.53 -13.94
C GLU A 135 20.92 -1.83 -15.12
N GLU A 136 21.27 -2.18 -16.35
CA GLU A 136 20.71 -1.61 -17.57
C GLU A 136 19.30 -2.12 -17.92
N THR A 137 18.84 -3.16 -17.24
CA THR A 137 17.48 -3.69 -17.43
C THR A 137 16.51 -2.98 -16.48
N SER A 138 15.27 -2.76 -16.91
CA SER A 138 14.18 -2.25 -16.05
C SER A 138 12.88 -2.92 -16.43
N PHE A 139 11.99 -3.16 -15.47
CA PHE A 139 10.66 -3.71 -15.77
C PHE A 139 9.68 -2.68 -16.33
N ALA A 140 9.96 -1.39 -16.12
CA ALA A 140 9.13 -0.27 -16.55
C ALA A 140 10.00 0.83 -17.18
N GLN A 141 9.43 1.58 -18.12
CA GLN A 141 10.12 2.69 -18.80
C GLN A 141 10.12 3.98 -17.97
N GLU A 142 9.12 4.17 -17.12
CA GLU A 142 8.90 5.41 -16.39
C GLU A 142 9.88 5.60 -15.23
N ILE A 143 10.24 4.51 -14.55
CA ILE A 143 11.18 4.49 -13.44
C ILE A 143 12.17 3.33 -13.65
N PRO A 144 13.48 3.59 -13.78
CA PRO A 144 14.47 2.54 -13.99
C PRO A 144 14.67 1.74 -12.70
N ILE A 145 14.06 0.56 -12.64
CA ILE A 145 14.14 -0.38 -11.51
C ILE A 145 14.59 -1.73 -12.06
N PRO A 146 15.87 -2.11 -11.85
CA PRO A 146 16.38 -3.37 -12.36
C PRO A 146 15.72 -4.59 -11.76
N VAL A 147 15.72 -5.69 -12.52
CA VAL A 147 15.21 -6.99 -12.07
C VAL A 147 16.25 -7.61 -11.10
N PRO A 148 15.89 -7.84 -9.82
CA PRO A 148 16.79 -8.50 -8.88
C PRO A 148 17.05 -9.94 -9.27
N VAL A 149 18.24 -10.43 -8.95
CA VAL A 149 18.60 -11.84 -9.17
C VAL A 149 18.51 -12.63 -7.87
N VAL A 150 18.98 -12.04 -6.78
CA VAL A 150 19.00 -12.68 -5.46
C VAL A 150 17.61 -12.60 -4.84
N THR A 151 17.06 -13.76 -4.53
CA THR A 151 15.73 -13.94 -3.96
C THR A 151 15.82 -14.42 -2.51
N ILE A 152 15.02 -13.84 -1.62
CA ILE A 152 14.83 -14.28 -0.23
C ILE A 152 13.34 -14.58 -0.04
N THR A 153 13.02 -15.83 0.29
CA THR A 153 11.64 -16.28 0.45
C THR A 153 11.56 -17.44 1.44
N PRO A 154 10.43 -17.70 2.11
CA PRO A 154 10.29 -18.90 2.93
C PRO A 154 10.43 -20.20 2.12
N ALA A 155 10.93 -21.23 2.78
CA ALA A 155 10.88 -22.61 2.29
C ALA A 155 9.41 -23.06 2.20
N ALA A 156 9.13 -24.03 1.33
CA ALA A 156 7.77 -24.53 1.15
C ALA A 156 7.20 -25.07 2.48
N GLY A 157 6.04 -24.55 2.90
CA GLY A 157 5.40 -24.92 4.16
C GLY A 157 5.98 -24.23 5.41
N ALA A 158 7.05 -23.45 5.28
CA ALA A 158 7.56 -22.64 6.38
C ALA A 158 6.75 -21.35 6.51
N GLU A 159 6.31 -21.06 7.73
CA GLU A 159 5.61 -19.83 8.06
C GLU A 159 6.61 -18.88 8.73
N ILE A 160 7.07 -17.88 8.00
CA ILE A 160 8.08 -16.94 8.48
C ILE A 160 7.51 -15.54 8.45
N PHE A 161 7.55 -14.95 9.63
CA PHE A 161 6.91 -13.68 9.92
C PHE A 161 7.52 -12.49 9.16
N ARG A 162 8.85 -12.46 9.01
CA ARG A 162 9.56 -11.33 8.38
C ARG A 162 10.71 -11.79 7.52
N GLY A 163 10.93 -11.08 6.42
CA GLY A 163 12.13 -11.25 5.59
C GLY A 163 13.36 -10.67 6.29
N LEU A 164 13.43 -9.34 6.38
CA LEU A 164 14.51 -8.62 7.06
C LEU A 164 13.95 -7.77 8.21
N THR A 165 14.63 -7.80 9.36
CA THR A 165 14.33 -6.93 10.50
C THR A 165 15.50 -5.98 10.73
N ILE A 166 15.27 -4.68 10.56
CA ILE A 166 16.26 -3.61 10.67
C ILE A 166 16.06 -2.89 12.00
N THR A 167 17.11 -2.84 12.81
CA THR A 167 17.07 -2.18 14.13
C THR A 167 18.23 -1.21 14.37
N SER A 168 19.10 -1.06 13.36
CA SER A 168 20.29 -0.23 13.41
C SER A 168 20.18 0.92 12.42
N ASP A 169 20.89 2.00 12.75
CA ASP A 169 21.16 3.10 11.85
C ASP A 169 21.99 2.66 10.63
N ASP A 170 21.95 3.48 9.59
CA ASP A 170 22.86 3.43 8.43
C ASP A 170 22.82 2.13 7.62
N VAL A 171 21.66 1.48 7.60
CA VAL A 171 21.41 0.25 6.85
C VAL A 171 21.01 0.55 5.40
N LEU A 172 21.63 -0.15 4.45
CA LEU A 172 21.27 -0.12 3.03
C LEU A 172 20.86 -1.53 2.56
N ILE A 173 19.65 -1.67 2.03
CA ILE A 173 19.16 -2.90 1.39
C ILE A 173 18.91 -2.62 -0.09
N ARG A 174 19.59 -3.34 -0.98
CA ARG A 174 19.41 -3.14 -2.42
C ARG A 174 19.53 -4.38 -3.30
N GLY A 175 18.84 -4.35 -4.44
CA GLY A 175 18.98 -5.36 -5.48
C GLY A 175 18.44 -6.74 -5.12
N LEU A 176 17.48 -6.82 -4.21
CA LEU A 176 16.87 -8.08 -3.74
C LEU A 176 15.43 -8.24 -4.21
N SER A 177 15.03 -9.49 -4.46
CA SER A 177 13.63 -9.89 -4.51
C SER A 177 13.28 -10.54 -3.17
N ILE A 178 12.31 -9.97 -2.43
CA ILE A 178 11.90 -10.45 -1.10
C ILE A 178 10.39 -10.68 -1.15
N TYR A 179 9.92 -11.89 -0.85
CA TYR A 179 8.48 -12.21 -0.90
C TYR A 179 8.11 -13.47 -0.11
N GLY A 180 6.82 -13.59 0.21
CA GLY A 180 6.18 -14.75 0.84
C GLY A 180 6.09 -14.69 2.36
N PHE A 181 6.37 -13.54 2.99
CA PHE A 181 6.42 -13.40 4.44
C PHE A 181 5.04 -13.05 5.01
N SER A 182 4.46 -14.00 5.74
CA SER A 182 3.14 -13.86 6.36
C SER A 182 3.04 -14.69 7.64
N SER A 183 1.95 -14.51 8.37
CA SER A 183 1.58 -15.34 9.52
C SER A 183 0.10 -15.67 9.47
N ARG A 184 -0.31 -16.82 10.00
CA ARG A 184 -1.73 -17.13 10.23
C ARG A 184 -2.34 -16.04 11.10
N HIS A 185 -3.55 -15.62 10.74
CA HIS A 185 -4.31 -14.61 11.48
C HIS A 185 -4.57 -15.08 12.91
N PHE A 186 -3.70 -14.70 13.84
CA PHE A 186 -4.09 -14.54 15.23
C PHE A 186 -4.58 -13.09 15.42
N GLU A 187 -5.41 -12.88 16.44
CA GLU A 187 -5.95 -11.57 16.80
C GLU A 187 -4.88 -10.47 16.69
N THR A 188 -5.31 -9.28 16.28
CA THR A 188 -4.59 -8.04 15.93
C THR A 188 -3.63 -7.47 17.00
N ALA A 189 -3.12 -8.29 17.91
CA ALA A 189 -2.26 -7.96 19.03
C ALA A 189 -0.75 -8.14 18.77
N VAL A 190 -0.34 -8.59 17.56
CA VAL A 190 1.08 -8.79 17.18
C VAL A 190 1.59 -7.73 16.20
N THR A 191 2.87 -7.37 16.32
CA THR A 191 3.54 -6.44 15.38
C THR A 191 3.58 -7.05 13.99
N PRO A 192 2.98 -6.50 12.92
CA PRO A 192 2.67 -7.28 11.71
C PRO A 192 3.86 -7.87 10.92
N PRO A 193 3.60 -8.94 10.15
CA PRO A 193 4.57 -9.56 9.27
C PRO A 193 4.90 -8.67 8.07
N GLY A 194 5.99 -8.95 7.35
CA GLY A 194 6.30 -8.22 6.12
C GLY A 194 7.69 -8.49 5.55
N ASP A 195 7.93 -8.03 4.34
CA ASP A 195 9.21 -8.25 3.64
C ASP A 195 10.36 -7.56 4.35
N ILE A 196 10.18 -6.28 4.70
CA ILE A 196 11.16 -5.49 5.45
C ILE A 196 10.47 -4.77 6.60
N PHE A 197 10.96 -5.02 7.81
CA PHE A 197 10.48 -4.41 9.04
C PHE A 197 11.56 -3.52 9.66
N ILE A 198 11.27 -2.23 9.86
CA ILE A 198 12.17 -1.25 10.47
C ILE A 198 11.64 -0.87 11.85
N SER A 199 12.46 -1.05 12.88
CA SER A 199 12.10 -0.80 14.28
C SER A 199 13.29 -0.27 15.08
N HIS A 200 13.08 -0.03 16.37
CA HIS A 200 14.12 0.22 17.37
C HIS A 200 14.84 -1.09 17.79
N ARG A 201 15.95 -0.95 18.54
CA ARG A 201 16.91 -2.02 18.90
C ARG A 201 16.30 -3.23 19.62
N LEU A 202 15.29 -3.01 20.45
CA LEU A 202 14.51 -4.08 21.03
C LEU A 202 13.25 -4.22 20.17
N PRO A 203 13.10 -5.24 19.31
CA PRO A 203 11.82 -5.42 18.64
C PRO A 203 10.71 -5.49 19.72
N PRO A 204 9.48 -5.01 19.43
CA PRO A 204 8.37 -5.22 20.35
C PRO A 204 8.32 -6.70 20.73
N PRO A 205 8.09 -7.04 22.02
CA PRO A 205 8.10 -8.42 22.47
C PRO A 205 7.19 -9.26 21.57
N ASP A 206 7.57 -10.53 21.32
CA ASP A 206 6.69 -11.46 20.63
C ASP A 206 5.42 -11.64 21.47
N THR A 207 4.33 -11.04 21.00
CA THR A 207 3.07 -11.02 21.72
C THR A 207 2.17 -12.20 21.36
N THR A 208 2.63 -13.14 20.52
CA THR A 208 1.87 -14.39 20.22
C THR A 208 1.59 -15.22 21.48
N GLN A 209 2.37 -15.01 22.55
CA GLN A 209 2.20 -15.66 23.85
C GLN A 209 1.58 -14.76 24.94
N GLN A 210 1.16 -13.53 24.62
CA GLN A 210 0.69 -12.55 25.62
C GLN A 210 -0.83 -12.36 25.57
N GLN A 211 -1.49 -12.30 26.73
CA GLN A 211 -2.95 -12.11 26.87
C GLN A 211 -3.32 -10.63 27.06
N GLN A 212 -4.45 -10.21 26.48
CA GLN A 212 -5.04 -8.88 26.65
C GLN A 212 -5.59 -8.64 28.09
N PRO A 213 -5.60 -7.39 28.62
CA PRO A 213 -5.53 -6.11 27.90
C PRO A 213 -4.19 -5.34 28.01
N ALA A 214 -3.83 -4.76 26.87
CA ALA A 214 -2.67 -3.94 26.52
C ALA A 214 -2.60 -2.53 27.17
N LYS A 215 -3.05 -2.35 28.41
CA LYS A 215 -3.11 -1.00 29.03
C LYS A 215 -1.76 -0.44 29.49
N ASP A 216 -0.74 -1.29 29.65
CA ASP A 216 0.58 -0.90 30.16
C ASP A 216 1.71 -1.24 29.18
N PHE A 217 1.54 -0.95 27.88
CA PHE A 217 2.69 -0.90 26.96
C PHE A 217 3.53 0.35 27.29
N SER A 218 4.43 0.22 28.25
CA SER A 218 5.59 1.08 28.38
C SER A 218 6.51 0.80 27.19
N PHE A 219 6.33 1.50 26.07
CA PHE A 219 7.43 1.66 25.12
C PHE A 219 8.63 2.19 25.92
N TYR A 220 9.78 1.54 25.82
CA TYR A 220 10.88 1.84 26.74
C TYR A 220 11.38 3.26 26.47
N ASP A 221 11.58 4.08 27.52
CA ASP A 221 12.20 5.42 27.43
C ASP A 221 13.63 5.42 26.81
N ARG A 222 14.16 4.25 26.44
CA ARG A 222 15.47 4.02 25.81
C ARG A 222 15.38 3.56 24.34
N ASP A 223 14.19 3.50 23.75
CA ASP A 223 14.00 3.05 22.37
C ASP A 223 14.30 4.18 21.38
N HIS A 224 15.49 4.14 20.77
CA HIS A 224 15.86 5.02 19.67
C HIS A 224 15.39 4.41 18.33
N PRO A 225 14.62 5.15 17.50
CA PRO A 225 14.30 4.72 16.14
C PRO A 225 15.57 4.50 15.31
N ALA A 226 15.56 3.47 14.46
CA ALA A 226 16.62 3.29 13.47
C ALA A 226 16.64 4.49 12.51
N ALA A 227 17.81 5.09 12.30
CA ALA A 227 17.98 6.26 11.45
C ALA A 227 18.68 5.95 10.11
N ARG A 228 18.40 6.74 9.07
CA ARG A 228 19.13 6.69 7.77
C ARG A 228 19.10 5.32 7.09
N VAL A 229 17.97 4.62 7.18
CA VAL A 229 17.75 3.34 6.48
C VAL A 229 17.39 3.61 5.03
N THR A 230 18.12 3.02 4.08
CA THR A 230 17.81 3.09 2.65
C THR A 230 17.37 1.73 2.12
N ILE A 231 16.23 1.71 1.44
CA ILE A 231 15.71 0.53 0.72
C ILE A 231 15.61 0.94 -0.74
N GLU A 232 16.46 0.40 -1.60
CA GLU A 232 16.49 0.80 -3.01
C GLU A 232 16.65 -0.32 -4.03
N ASN A 233 16.06 -0.16 -5.21
CA ASN A 233 16.19 -1.11 -6.33
C ASN A 233 15.80 -2.56 -5.95
N ASN A 234 14.82 -2.73 -5.05
CA ASN A 234 14.31 -4.04 -4.64
C ASN A 234 12.96 -4.33 -5.30
N TRP A 235 12.64 -5.62 -5.41
CA TRP A 235 11.29 -6.10 -5.69
C TRP A 235 10.74 -6.74 -4.43
N LEU A 236 9.67 -6.16 -3.89
CA LEU A 236 9.01 -6.59 -2.66
C LEU A 236 7.64 -7.19 -3.02
N GLY A 237 7.36 -8.39 -2.52
CA GLY A 237 6.17 -9.19 -2.83
C GLY A 237 6.16 -9.78 -4.26
N VAL A 238 7.25 -9.66 -5.02
CA VAL A 238 7.33 -10.10 -6.43
C VAL A 238 8.62 -10.88 -6.68
N PRO A 239 8.53 -12.13 -7.20
CA PRO A 239 9.68 -12.88 -7.69
C PRO A 239 10.30 -12.24 -8.95
N PRO A 240 11.55 -12.58 -9.32
CA PRO A 240 12.21 -12.01 -10.50
C PRO A 240 11.47 -12.21 -11.84
N ASP A 241 10.58 -13.20 -11.94
CA ASP A 241 9.74 -13.43 -13.12
C ASP A 241 8.53 -12.48 -13.23
N GLY A 242 8.30 -11.65 -12.22
CA GLY A 242 7.21 -10.67 -12.18
C GLY A 242 5.83 -11.25 -11.83
N SER A 243 5.73 -12.56 -11.55
CA SER A 243 4.47 -13.23 -11.25
C SER A 243 3.96 -12.90 -9.83
N MET A 244 2.68 -13.15 -9.58
CA MET A 244 2.15 -13.12 -8.22
C MET A 244 2.57 -14.42 -7.49
N PRO A 245 3.24 -14.35 -6.32
CA PRO A 245 3.66 -15.55 -5.60
C PRO A 245 2.45 -16.35 -5.11
N SER A 246 2.63 -17.67 -4.95
CA SER A 246 1.58 -18.57 -4.44
C SER A 246 1.17 -18.23 -3.02
N GLN A 247 2.14 -17.85 -2.18
CA GLN A 247 1.97 -17.26 -0.87
C GLN A 247 2.40 -15.81 -0.94
N PRO A 248 1.45 -14.86 -0.91
CA PRO A 248 1.76 -13.44 -0.82
C PRO A 248 2.35 -13.06 0.52
N SER A 249 3.12 -11.98 0.54
CA SER A 249 3.54 -11.33 1.78
C SER A 249 2.39 -10.52 2.38
N ALA A 250 2.37 -10.38 3.70
CA ALA A 250 1.37 -9.57 4.37
C ALA A 250 1.55 -8.07 4.09
N PHE A 251 2.75 -7.53 4.28
CA PHE A 251 3.09 -6.14 4.03
C PHE A 251 4.46 -6.04 3.35
N GLY A 252 4.70 -4.97 2.59
CA GLY A 252 6.00 -4.76 1.94
C GLY A 252 7.02 -4.18 2.90
N VAL A 253 6.98 -2.86 3.08
CA VAL A 253 7.83 -2.16 4.06
C VAL A 253 7.00 -1.69 5.24
N TYR A 254 7.35 -2.16 6.43
CA TYR A 254 6.75 -1.67 7.67
C TYR A 254 7.76 -0.83 8.48
N LEU A 255 7.55 0.48 8.45
CA LEU A 255 8.27 1.49 9.21
C LEU A 255 7.61 1.66 10.59
N PHE A 256 7.85 0.71 11.50
CA PHE A 256 7.27 0.78 12.85
C PHE A 256 7.83 1.95 13.66
N HIS A 257 9.15 2.09 13.66
CA HIS A 257 9.88 3.15 14.37
C HIS A 257 11.20 3.45 13.64
N GLY A 258 11.27 4.53 12.85
CA GLY A 258 12.49 4.87 12.08
C GLY A 258 12.53 6.29 11.52
N VAL A 259 13.68 6.96 11.55
CA VAL A 259 13.83 8.37 11.16
C VAL A 259 14.73 8.49 9.93
N GLU A 260 14.45 9.43 9.02
CA GLU A 260 15.25 9.64 7.80
C GLU A 260 15.34 8.38 6.92
N ALA A 261 14.29 7.56 6.88
CA ALA A 261 14.25 6.42 5.99
C ALA A 261 14.05 6.86 4.53
N ASN A 262 14.75 6.25 3.59
CA ASN A 262 14.64 6.53 2.15
C ASN A 262 14.24 5.26 1.40
N ILE A 263 12.97 5.16 1.04
CA ILE A 263 12.40 4.05 0.27
C ILE A 263 12.28 4.53 -1.17
N ARG A 264 13.14 4.00 -2.05
CA ARG A 264 13.26 4.53 -3.41
C ARG A 264 13.49 3.50 -4.50
N ARG A 265 12.90 3.70 -5.68
CA ARG A 265 13.12 2.81 -6.84
C ARG A 265 12.84 1.34 -6.52
N ASN A 266 11.83 1.06 -5.70
CA ASN A 266 11.39 -0.30 -5.44
C ASN A 266 10.13 -0.61 -6.25
N ARG A 267 10.01 -1.85 -6.70
CA ARG A 267 8.74 -2.43 -7.14
C ARG A 267 8.09 -3.09 -5.93
N ILE A 268 6.95 -2.59 -5.49
CA ILE A 268 6.24 -3.08 -4.29
C ILE A 268 4.86 -3.54 -4.73
N ALA A 269 4.67 -4.85 -4.85
CA ALA A 269 3.43 -5.39 -5.38
C ALA A 269 3.01 -6.69 -4.73
N ASN A 270 1.74 -7.04 -4.92
CA ASN A 270 1.17 -8.31 -4.51
C ASN A 270 1.21 -8.59 -2.99
N HIS A 271 1.14 -7.57 -2.15
CA HIS A 271 0.94 -7.74 -0.70
C HIS A 271 -0.54 -7.89 -0.36
N GLU A 272 -0.85 -8.79 0.58
CA GLU A 272 -2.19 -8.91 1.16
C GLU A 272 -2.64 -7.54 1.69
N GLY A 273 -1.86 -6.96 2.61
CA GLY A 273 -2.06 -5.63 3.15
C GLY A 273 -1.33 -4.54 2.36
N SER A 274 -0.98 -3.46 3.06
CA SER A 274 -0.37 -2.28 2.46
C SER A 274 1.04 -2.55 1.95
N GLY A 275 1.39 -1.90 0.82
CA GLY A 275 2.75 -1.96 0.29
C GLY A 275 3.75 -1.29 1.23
N ILE A 276 3.41 -0.11 1.77
CA ILE A 276 4.19 0.59 2.80
C ILE A 276 3.26 1.00 3.94
N ILE A 277 3.70 0.80 5.18
CA ILE A 277 2.95 1.20 6.37
C ILE A 277 3.86 1.80 7.45
N THR A 278 3.37 2.79 8.21
CA THR A 278 4.02 3.31 9.44
C THR A 278 3.19 3.04 10.69
N ALA A 279 3.75 3.21 11.89
CA ALA A 279 2.99 3.02 13.15
C ALA A 279 3.29 4.02 14.28
N VAL A 280 4.51 4.03 14.83
CA VAL A 280 4.80 4.76 16.09
C VAL A 280 5.44 6.12 15.81
N ASP A 281 6.65 6.12 15.24
CA ASP A 281 7.40 7.34 14.94
C ASP A 281 8.27 7.14 13.70
N THR A 282 7.87 7.80 12.61
CA THR A 282 8.51 7.76 11.31
C THR A 282 8.65 9.17 10.72
N ARG A 283 9.67 9.92 11.15
CA ARG A 283 9.87 11.34 10.77
C ARG A 283 10.94 11.53 9.72
N ASN A 284 10.82 12.62 8.95
CA ASN A 284 11.77 13.05 7.93
C ASN A 284 12.10 11.98 6.86
N SER A 285 11.20 11.00 6.69
CA SER A 285 11.39 9.89 5.77
C SER A 285 10.84 10.23 4.39
N VAL A 286 11.42 9.63 3.35
CA VAL A 286 11.08 9.89 1.94
C VAL A 286 10.70 8.57 1.27
N ILE A 287 9.50 8.53 0.68
CA ILE A 287 9.03 7.48 -0.22
C ILE A 287 9.03 8.07 -1.63
N GLN A 288 9.99 7.70 -2.46
CA GLN A 288 10.18 8.34 -3.76
C GLN A 288 10.50 7.40 -4.91
N GLU A 289 10.05 7.72 -6.12
CA GLU A 289 10.41 6.95 -7.31
C GLU A 289 10.08 5.44 -7.18
N ASN A 290 9.05 5.05 -6.44
CA ASN A 290 8.63 3.64 -6.34
C ASN A 290 7.48 3.36 -7.30
N VAL A 291 7.36 2.10 -7.72
CA VAL A 291 6.15 1.57 -8.36
C VAL A 291 5.44 0.69 -7.34
N ILE A 292 4.25 1.11 -6.91
CA ILE A 292 3.47 0.46 -5.87
C ILE A 292 2.14 0.00 -6.47
N GLU A 293 2.03 -1.30 -6.76
CA GLU A 293 0.95 -1.85 -7.59
C GLU A 293 0.24 -3.08 -7.00
N GLY A 294 -1.09 -3.13 -7.09
CA GLY A 294 -1.86 -4.33 -6.77
C GLY A 294 -1.75 -4.84 -5.33
N ASN A 295 -1.50 -3.97 -4.35
CA ASN A 295 -1.45 -4.31 -2.93
C ASN A 295 -2.83 -4.17 -2.27
N GLY A 296 -2.95 -4.67 -1.04
CA GLY A 296 -4.10 -4.40 -0.18
C GLY A 296 -5.32 -5.29 -0.45
N PHE A 297 -5.14 -6.37 -1.21
CA PHE A 297 -6.26 -7.24 -1.56
C PHE A 297 -6.80 -8.02 -0.37
N ASP A 298 -6.05 -8.18 0.73
CA ASP A 298 -6.44 -8.83 1.98
C ASP A 298 -5.87 -8.14 3.24
N GLY A 299 -6.73 -7.55 4.08
CA GLY A 299 -6.29 -6.76 5.24
C GLY A 299 -6.31 -5.25 4.98
N MET A 300 -5.23 -4.54 5.32
CA MET A 300 -5.16 -3.08 5.16
C MET A 300 -4.99 -2.71 3.68
N PRO A 301 -5.95 -2.04 3.03
CA PRO A 301 -6.04 -2.08 1.58
C PRO A 301 -5.24 -1.00 0.85
N ASP A 302 -4.61 -0.09 1.58
CA ASP A 302 -4.03 1.13 1.02
C ASP A 302 -2.60 0.88 0.51
N ALA A 303 -2.17 1.53 -0.57
CA ALA A 303 -0.83 1.34 -1.11
C ALA A 303 0.25 1.84 -0.12
N ILE A 304 0.04 3.05 0.40
CA ILE A 304 0.83 3.67 1.47
C ILE A 304 -0.12 4.06 2.60
N ARG A 305 0.08 3.48 3.79
CA ARG A 305 -0.68 3.79 5.00
C ARG A 305 0.20 4.46 6.04
N LEU A 306 -0.14 5.69 6.42
CA LEU A 306 0.66 6.50 7.35
C LEU A 306 -0.08 6.71 8.67
N GLU A 307 0.51 6.22 9.75
CA GLU A 307 0.06 6.35 11.13
C GLU A 307 1.20 6.78 12.07
N GLY A 308 0.84 7.32 13.23
CA GLY A 308 1.79 7.76 14.27
C GLY A 308 2.44 9.10 13.96
N ARG A 309 3.63 9.34 14.55
CA ARG A 309 4.41 10.56 14.35
C ARG A 309 5.10 10.54 13.01
N ILE A 310 4.61 11.30 12.03
CA ILE A 310 5.06 11.29 10.62
C ILE A 310 5.57 12.63 10.13
N ALA A 311 5.93 13.55 11.04
CA ALA A 311 6.36 14.89 10.70
C ALA A 311 7.52 14.91 9.68
N GLY A 312 7.38 15.73 8.64
CA GLY A 312 8.42 15.93 7.62
C GLY A 312 8.52 14.80 6.59
N MET A 313 7.56 13.88 6.58
CA MET A 313 7.55 12.78 5.61
C MET A 313 7.17 13.28 4.21
N GLN A 314 7.84 12.75 3.18
CA GLN A 314 7.59 13.10 1.78
C GLN A 314 7.23 11.84 0.98
N VAL A 315 6.15 11.90 0.21
CA VAL A 315 5.73 10.88 -0.75
C VAL A 315 5.78 11.52 -2.14
N ARG A 316 6.81 11.23 -2.92
CA ARG A 316 7.04 11.97 -4.18
C ARG A 316 7.42 11.14 -5.39
N SER A 317 6.94 11.54 -6.56
CA SER A 317 7.36 10.93 -7.84
C SER A 317 7.16 9.41 -7.91
N ASN A 318 6.19 8.86 -7.18
CA ASN A 318 5.85 7.43 -7.24
C ASN A 318 4.78 7.18 -8.32
N ILE A 319 4.77 5.95 -8.85
CA ILE A 319 3.64 5.40 -9.61
C ILE A 319 2.86 4.51 -8.66
N ILE A 320 1.60 4.84 -8.39
CA ILE A 320 0.75 4.12 -7.45
C ILE A 320 -0.51 3.69 -8.18
N CYS A 321 -0.63 2.39 -8.48
CA CYS A 321 -1.65 1.93 -9.41
C CYS A 321 -2.31 0.60 -9.05
N GLY A 322 -3.61 0.48 -9.29
CA GLY A 322 -4.32 -0.80 -9.16
C GLY A 322 -4.40 -1.37 -7.73
N ASN A 323 -4.12 -0.57 -6.70
CA ASN A 323 -4.22 -1.02 -5.31
C ASN A 323 -5.69 -1.11 -4.87
N ALA A 324 -5.96 -1.98 -3.91
CA ALA A 324 -7.30 -2.31 -3.45
C ALA A 324 -8.04 -1.11 -2.82
N GLY A 325 -7.32 -0.23 -2.12
CA GLY A 325 -7.79 0.95 -1.40
C GLY A 325 -7.19 2.25 -1.93
N SER A 326 -6.82 3.17 -1.02
CA SER A 326 -6.25 4.47 -1.38
C SER A 326 -4.79 4.35 -1.82
N ALA A 327 -4.30 5.31 -2.61
CA ALA A 327 -2.87 5.43 -2.90
C ALA A 327 -2.09 5.90 -1.67
N VAL A 328 -2.62 6.91 -0.96
CA VAL A 328 -2.08 7.38 0.32
C VAL A 328 -3.22 7.51 1.31
N PHE A 329 -3.11 6.86 2.47
CA PHE A 329 -4.11 6.91 3.53
C PHE A 329 -3.47 7.29 4.87
N LEU A 330 -3.91 8.41 5.45
CA LEU A 330 -3.46 8.84 6.77
C LEU A 330 -4.44 8.37 7.84
N PHE A 331 -3.95 7.70 8.88
CA PHE A 331 -4.74 7.30 10.03
C PHE A 331 -4.22 7.91 11.34
N LYS A 332 -4.96 8.89 11.88
CA LYS A 332 -4.64 9.61 13.12
C LYS A 332 -3.15 10.01 13.23
N PRO A 333 -2.59 10.69 12.22
CA PRO A 333 -1.18 11.03 12.23
C PRO A 333 -0.89 12.19 13.19
N GLU A 334 0.36 12.27 13.62
CA GLU A 334 0.96 13.42 14.28
C GLU A 334 2.03 14.03 13.38
N GLY A 335 1.83 15.27 12.93
CA GLY A 335 2.74 15.98 12.02
C GLY A 335 2.18 16.13 10.61
N ALA A 336 2.85 16.98 9.83
CA ALA A 336 2.52 17.26 8.44
C ALA A 336 3.40 16.47 7.48
N ILE A 337 2.88 16.23 6.27
CA ILE A 337 3.56 15.51 5.19
C ILE A 337 3.37 16.23 3.86
N GLU A 338 4.20 15.87 2.89
CA GLU A 338 4.09 16.32 1.51
C GLU A 338 3.82 15.14 0.59
N VAL A 339 2.81 15.24 -0.27
CA VAL A 339 2.47 14.26 -1.30
C VAL A 339 2.55 14.95 -2.66
N GLN A 340 3.62 14.71 -3.41
CA GLN A 340 3.96 15.53 -4.57
C GLN A 340 4.35 14.73 -5.82
N ASP A 341 3.98 15.22 -7.01
CA ASP A 341 4.47 14.68 -8.29
C ASP A 341 4.19 13.17 -8.50
N ASN A 342 3.23 12.58 -7.77
CA ASN A 342 2.90 11.17 -7.92
C ASN A 342 1.92 10.95 -9.08
N THR A 343 2.08 9.83 -9.78
CA THR A 343 1.08 9.35 -10.74
C THR A 343 0.23 8.28 -10.06
N VAL A 344 -1.06 8.57 -9.90
CA VAL A 344 -2.02 7.73 -9.19
C VAL A 344 -3.13 7.32 -10.16
N SER A 345 -3.30 6.03 -10.40
CA SER A 345 -4.29 5.57 -11.36
C SER A 345 -4.93 4.24 -10.97
N PHE A 346 -6.20 4.06 -11.31
CA PHE A 346 -6.89 2.78 -11.14
C PHE A 346 -6.89 2.18 -9.72
N ASN A 347 -6.68 2.97 -8.66
CA ASN A 347 -6.77 2.48 -7.28
C ASN A 347 -8.25 2.34 -6.83
N ALA A 348 -8.47 1.84 -5.61
CA ALA A 348 -9.79 1.60 -5.02
C ALA A 348 -10.65 0.56 -5.75
N ARG A 349 -10.01 -0.46 -6.35
CA ARG A 349 -10.68 -1.51 -7.16
C ARG A 349 -11.47 -2.52 -6.33
N PHE A 350 -11.12 -2.67 -5.06
CA PHE A 350 -11.74 -3.62 -4.14
C PHE A 350 -12.62 -2.84 -3.17
N PHE A 351 -12.06 -1.77 -2.61
CA PHE A 351 -12.73 -0.88 -1.68
C PHE A 351 -12.82 0.48 -2.34
N ARG A 352 -14.03 0.91 -2.73
CA ARG A 352 -14.27 2.29 -3.15
C ARG A 352 -13.77 3.23 -2.05
N ARG A 353 -12.74 4.00 -2.37
CA ARG A 353 -11.99 4.90 -1.49
C ARG A 353 -11.45 6.09 -2.27
N SER A 354 -11.09 7.17 -1.58
CA SER A 354 -10.39 8.30 -2.20
C SER A 354 -8.99 7.91 -2.67
N ALA A 355 -8.41 8.63 -3.63
CA ALA A 355 -7.04 8.38 -4.07
C ALA A 355 -6.06 8.75 -2.95
N ILE A 356 -6.25 9.93 -2.36
CA ILE A 356 -5.49 10.41 -1.20
C ILE A 356 -6.49 10.73 -0.08
N TYR A 357 -6.26 10.19 1.10
CA TYR A 357 -7.08 10.43 2.29
C TYR A 357 -6.24 11.08 3.40
N LEU A 358 -6.65 12.27 3.82
CA LEU A 358 -5.93 13.10 4.79
C LEU A 358 -6.70 13.21 6.11
N MET A 359 -5.95 13.19 7.21
CA MET A 359 -6.42 13.56 8.54
C MET A 359 -5.32 14.36 9.23
N GLY A 360 -5.68 15.41 9.94
CA GLY A 360 -4.71 16.32 10.53
C GLY A 360 -4.48 17.55 9.67
N ARG A 361 -3.38 18.25 9.91
CA ARG A 361 -3.20 19.65 9.52
C ARG A 361 -1.88 19.92 8.84
N GLY A 362 -1.88 20.95 8.00
CA GLY A 362 -0.68 21.45 7.35
C GLY A 362 -0.10 20.53 6.28
N HIS A 363 -0.84 19.52 5.81
CA HIS A 363 -0.39 18.65 4.74
C HIS A 363 -0.33 19.42 3.41
N ILE A 364 0.64 19.08 2.56
CA ILE A 364 0.75 19.62 1.21
C ILE A 364 0.51 18.48 0.22
N VAL A 365 -0.44 18.67 -0.69
CA VAL A 365 -0.72 17.75 -1.80
C VAL A 365 -0.65 18.54 -3.09
N SER A 366 0.38 18.35 -3.89
CA SER A 366 0.58 19.15 -5.09
C SER A 366 1.17 18.41 -6.29
N ASN A 367 0.85 18.86 -7.50
CA ASN A 367 1.41 18.32 -8.74
C ASN A 367 1.18 16.81 -8.97
N ASN A 368 0.24 16.19 -8.25
CA ASN A 368 -0.09 14.79 -8.47
C ASN A 368 -1.01 14.64 -9.69
N ARG A 369 -0.86 13.55 -10.43
CA ARG A 369 -1.75 13.16 -11.53
C ARG A 369 -2.63 12.01 -11.06
N ILE A 370 -3.91 12.28 -10.81
CA ILE A 370 -4.88 11.32 -10.27
C ILE A 370 -5.90 10.98 -11.35
N SER A 371 -5.98 9.72 -11.77
CA SER A 371 -6.90 9.31 -12.82
C SER A 371 -7.62 7.99 -12.55
N ASN A 372 -8.79 7.80 -13.16
CA ASN A 372 -9.54 6.54 -13.11
C ASN A 372 -9.76 6.01 -11.68
N GLN A 373 -10.08 6.91 -10.74
CA GLN A 373 -10.24 6.62 -9.32
C GLN A 373 -11.71 6.25 -9.01
N ALA A 374 -11.94 5.15 -8.30
CA ALA A 374 -13.29 4.67 -7.95
C ALA A 374 -13.97 5.42 -6.78
N GLY A 375 -13.39 6.53 -6.33
CA GLY A 375 -13.88 7.43 -5.28
C GLY A 375 -13.40 8.86 -5.56
N SER A 376 -13.36 9.72 -4.54
CA SER A 376 -12.85 11.10 -4.66
C SER A 376 -11.33 11.15 -4.93
N GLY A 377 -10.83 12.26 -5.46
CA GLY A 377 -9.41 12.46 -5.71
C GLY A 377 -8.64 12.61 -4.40
N VAL A 378 -8.85 13.73 -3.72
CA VAL A 378 -8.33 14.02 -2.38
C VAL A 378 -9.50 14.20 -1.43
N THR A 379 -9.48 13.51 -0.29
CA THR A 379 -10.48 13.66 0.76
C THR A 379 -9.81 14.07 2.05
N VAL A 380 -10.38 15.06 2.74
CA VAL A 380 -9.90 15.53 4.04
C VAL A 380 -10.97 15.25 5.09
N ALA A 381 -10.64 14.45 6.11
CA ALA A 381 -11.55 14.20 7.22
C ALA A 381 -11.66 15.43 8.12
N ALA A 382 -12.83 15.70 8.69
CA ALA A 382 -12.99 16.84 9.59
C ALA A 382 -12.34 16.64 10.97
N PHE A 383 -12.25 15.38 11.45
CA PHE A 383 -11.79 15.00 12.78
C PHE A 383 -10.36 14.42 12.72
N PRO A 384 -9.49 14.62 13.74
CA PRO A 384 -9.73 15.35 15.01
C PRO A 384 -9.64 16.89 14.92
N ALA A 385 -8.87 17.43 13.98
CA ALA A 385 -8.82 18.87 13.65
C ALA A 385 -8.01 19.08 12.38
N SER A 386 -8.64 18.87 11.22
CA SER A 386 -7.96 18.96 9.94
C SER A 386 -8.13 20.34 9.32
N ASP A 387 -7.05 21.13 9.36
CA ASP A 387 -6.98 22.51 8.87
C ASP A 387 -5.67 22.75 8.11
N ARG A 388 -5.61 23.80 7.30
CA ARG A 388 -4.40 24.25 6.59
C ARG A 388 -3.80 23.20 5.64
N ASN A 389 -4.59 22.25 5.17
CA ASN A 389 -4.12 21.32 4.16
C ASN A 389 -4.21 22.00 2.79
N LEU A 390 -3.08 22.12 2.12
CA LEU A 390 -2.94 22.82 0.83
C LEU A 390 -2.98 21.78 -0.29
N ILE A 391 -3.99 21.85 -1.15
CA ILE A 391 -4.27 20.85 -2.19
C ILE A 391 -4.30 21.56 -3.55
N ARG A 392 -3.14 21.82 -4.14
CA ARG A 392 -3.01 22.71 -5.30
C ARG A 392 -2.28 22.07 -6.45
N GLN A 393 -2.54 22.54 -7.68
CA GLN A 393 -1.81 22.11 -8.88
C GLN A 393 -1.87 20.61 -9.19
N ASN A 394 -2.81 19.88 -8.58
CA ASN A 394 -3.06 18.49 -8.93
C ASN A 394 -3.91 18.39 -10.20
N GLN A 395 -3.72 17.33 -10.97
CA GLN A 395 -4.49 17.01 -12.16
C GLN A 395 -5.41 15.83 -11.87
N PHE A 396 -6.68 15.95 -12.20
CA PHE A 396 -7.71 14.94 -11.98
C PHE A 396 -8.38 14.58 -13.30
N GLN A 397 -8.62 13.29 -13.54
CA GLN A 397 -9.34 12.81 -14.72
C GLN A 397 -10.11 11.53 -14.43
N PHE A 398 -11.39 11.44 -14.80
CA PHE A 398 -12.21 10.23 -14.58
C PHE A 398 -12.25 9.78 -13.10
N VAL A 399 -12.33 10.73 -12.18
CA VAL A 399 -12.58 10.51 -10.76
C VAL A 399 -14.10 10.31 -10.57
N GLU A 400 -14.51 9.25 -9.87
CA GLU A 400 -15.94 8.98 -9.63
C GLU A 400 -16.56 9.92 -8.58
N GLY A 401 -15.76 10.35 -7.58
CA GLY A 401 -16.15 11.33 -6.56
C GLY A 401 -15.78 12.77 -6.93
N LEU A 402 -15.63 13.65 -5.93
CA LEU A 402 -15.08 14.99 -6.14
C LEU A 402 -13.56 14.96 -6.26
N ASP A 403 -12.98 15.91 -7.00
CA ASP A 403 -11.53 16.05 -7.07
C ASP A 403 -10.93 16.38 -5.69
N ILE A 404 -11.60 17.26 -4.94
CA ILE A 404 -11.32 17.57 -3.54
C ILE A 404 -12.65 17.52 -2.77
N ASP A 405 -12.69 16.73 -1.70
CA ASP A 405 -13.87 16.49 -0.87
C ASP A 405 -13.53 16.80 0.59
N LEU A 406 -14.26 17.74 1.21
CA LEU A 406 -14.01 18.20 2.57
C LEU A 406 -15.10 17.67 3.50
N ILE A 407 -14.81 16.57 4.19
CA ILE A 407 -15.84 15.91 5.00
C ILE A 407 -16.36 16.88 6.07
N SER A 408 -17.68 16.88 6.28
CA SER A 408 -18.39 17.54 7.36
C SER A 408 -18.21 16.80 8.68
N ARG A 409 -18.07 17.52 9.80
CA ARG A 409 -18.01 16.90 11.14
C ARG A 409 -19.26 16.10 11.51
N ARG A 410 -20.39 16.37 10.84
CA ARG A 410 -21.65 15.64 11.06
C ARG A 410 -21.71 14.34 10.27
N ASN A 411 -20.85 14.16 9.28
CA ASN A 411 -20.81 12.99 8.42
C ASN A 411 -19.71 12.04 8.92
N VAL A 412 -20.15 11.08 9.72
CA VAL A 412 -19.30 10.15 10.46
C VAL A 412 -19.52 8.70 10.05
N SER A 413 -20.23 8.45 8.94
CA SER A 413 -20.42 7.09 8.46
C SER A 413 -19.12 6.56 7.84
N GLU A 414 -18.94 5.24 7.85
CA GLU A 414 -17.79 4.59 7.19
C GLU A 414 -17.71 4.99 5.70
N LYS A 415 -18.86 5.15 5.04
CA LYS A 415 -18.93 5.58 3.65
C LYS A 415 -18.30 6.96 3.46
N ASP A 416 -18.62 7.92 4.33
CA ASP A 416 -18.13 9.29 4.22
C ASP A 416 -16.61 9.32 4.34
N PHE A 417 -16.04 8.56 5.29
CA PHE A 417 -14.60 8.44 5.45
C PHE A 417 -13.91 7.68 4.31
N ARG A 418 -14.64 6.85 3.56
CA ARG A 418 -14.06 6.12 2.43
C ARG A 418 -14.09 6.94 1.16
N THR A 419 -15.26 7.46 0.79
CA THR A 419 -15.48 8.06 -0.54
C THR A 419 -15.69 9.57 -0.51
N GLY A 420 -15.70 10.21 0.66
CA GLY A 420 -16.14 11.59 0.82
C GLY A 420 -17.66 11.68 1.02
N ASP A 421 -18.13 12.87 1.38
CA ASP A 421 -19.55 13.16 1.62
C ASP A 421 -20.21 14.02 0.54
N GLY A 422 -19.44 14.36 -0.50
CA GLY A 422 -19.91 15.13 -1.65
C GLY A 422 -19.85 16.63 -1.42
N ARG A 423 -20.53 17.40 -2.28
CA ARG A 423 -20.42 18.87 -2.24
C ARG A 423 -21.00 19.44 -0.97
N ASN A 424 -20.21 20.28 -0.31
CA ASN A 424 -20.67 21.06 0.81
C ASN A 424 -21.58 22.23 0.37
N PRO A 425 -22.65 22.52 1.11
CA PRO A 425 -23.35 23.79 0.98
C PRO A 425 -22.46 24.92 1.48
N LYS A 426 -22.71 26.13 0.99
CA LYS A 426 -22.07 27.35 1.50
C LYS A 426 -22.23 27.44 3.02
N ARG A 427 -21.16 27.78 3.72
CA ARG A 427 -21.15 27.90 5.18
C ARG A 427 -21.03 29.37 5.55
N ASP A 428 -22.11 29.95 6.04
CA ASP A 428 -22.20 31.37 6.43
C ASP A 428 -22.46 31.56 7.94
N SER A 429 -22.41 30.47 8.71
CA SER A 429 -22.60 30.51 10.16
C SER A 429 -21.39 31.13 10.88
N HIS A 430 -21.63 31.71 12.06
CA HIS A 430 -20.55 32.21 12.93
C HIS A 430 -19.51 31.13 13.28
N PHE A 431 -19.91 29.85 13.29
CA PHE A 431 -19.06 28.71 13.63
C PHE A 431 -18.58 27.92 12.41
N ARG A 432 -18.73 28.45 11.19
CA ARG A 432 -18.39 27.74 9.95
C ARG A 432 -17.01 27.09 9.99
N ARG A 433 -16.01 27.76 10.58
CA ARG A 433 -14.60 27.33 10.60
C ARG A 433 -14.34 25.99 11.30
N VAL A 434 -15.34 25.43 11.98
CA VAL A 434 -15.26 24.10 12.57
C VAL A 434 -16.29 23.13 11.99
N ASP A 435 -17.07 23.47 10.97
CA ASP A 435 -18.15 22.61 10.45
C ASP A 435 -17.63 21.51 9.52
N THR A 436 -16.62 21.80 8.70
CA THR A 436 -16.02 20.87 7.72
C THR A 436 -14.49 20.92 7.83
N ALA A 437 -13.82 19.96 7.19
CA ALA A 437 -12.38 20.01 7.03
C ALA A 437 -11.89 21.32 6.36
N ASN A 438 -10.61 21.66 6.55
CA ASN A 438 -9.97 22.87 6.03
C ASN A 438 -10.67 24.18 6.40
N GLY A 439 -11.16 24.25 7.65
CA GLY A 439 -11.73 25.47 8.19
C GLY A 439 -12.97 25.96 7.43
N ALA A 440 -13.71 25.07 6.76
CA ALA A 440 -14.86 25.40 5.92
C ALA A 440 -14.63 26.62 5.03
N ILE A 441 -13.50 26.65 4.34
CA ILE A 441 -13.32 27.55 3.20
C ILE A 441 -14.35 27.17 2.12
N ASP A 442 -15.15 28.14 1.71
CA ASP A 442 -16.21 27.90 0.72
C ASP A 442 -15.59 27.69 -0.67
N ALA A 443 -16.19 26.81 -1.47
CA ALA A 443 -15.85 26.71 -2.88
C ALA A 443 -16.13 28.04 -3.61
N PRO A 444 -15.31 28.46 -4.58
CA PRO A 444 -15.60 29.64 -5.39
C PRO A 444 -16.95 29.53 -6.10
N GLU A 445 -17.62 30.68 -6.26
CA GLU A 445 -18.88 30.83 -6.97
C GLU A 445 -18.65 31.70 -8.21
N PHE A 446 -18.81 31.12 -9.41
CA PHE A 446 -18.84 31.92 -10.63
C PHE A 446 -20.12 32.75 -10.70
N ARG A 447 -20.03 33.96 -11.27
CA ARG A 447 -21.21 34.85 -11.39
C ARG A 447 -22.22 34.40 -12.42
N ALA A 448 -21.79 33.58 -13.37
CA ALA A 448 -22.63 33.02 -14.42
C ALA A 448 -22.41 31.51 -14.52
N ASP A 449 -23.43 30.80 -14.99
CA ASP A 449 -23.33 29.38 -15.37
C ASP A 449 -22.55 29.19 -16.68
N ARG A 450 -22.45 30.27 -17.47
CA ARG A 450 -21.80 30.32 -18.77
C ARG A 450 -21.06 31.63 -18.97
N PHE A 451 -19.92 31.54 -19.65
CA PHE A 451 -19.15 32.70 -20.10
C PHE A 451 -19.02 32.67 -21.62
N HIS A 452 -18.88 33.86 -22.21
CA HIS A 452 -18.91 34.04 -23.66
C HIS A 452 -17.52 34.32 -24.22
N LEU A 453 -17.19 33.64 -25.31
CA LEU A 453 -16.03 33.95 -26.12
C LEU A 453 -16.33 35.17 -26.98
N ILE A 454 -15.59 36.26 -26.76
CA ILE A 454 -15.71 37.54 -27.47
C ILE A 454 -14.31 37.91 -27.96
N ASP A 455 -14.14 38.04 -29.28
CA ASP A 455 -12.85 38.36 -29.91
C ASP A 455 -11.69 37.46 -29.46
N GLY A 456 -11.97 36.16 -29.30
CA GLY A 456 -11.00 35.16 -28.87
C GLY A 456 -10.67 35.20 -27.37
N LYS A 457 -11.36 36.02 -26.57
CA LYS A 457 -11.17 36.11 -25.12
C LYS A 457 -12.44 35.80 -24.35
N VAL A 458 -12.29 35.32 -23.13
CA VAL A 458 -13.38 35.09 -22.18
C VAL A 458 -13.09 35.87 -20.92
N GLY A 459 -13.99 36.76 -20.53
CA GLY A 459 -13.99 37.37 -19.20
C GLY A 459 -14.57 36.38 -18.18
N ILE A 460 -13.82 36.07 -17.13
CA ILE A 460 -14.26 35.20 -16.04
C ILE A 460 -14.31 36.03 -14.77
N ASP A 461 -15.40 35.92 -14.02
CA ASP A 461 -15.57 36.60 -12.75
C ASP A 461 -16.42 35.79 -11.75
N GLY A 462 -16.18 36.03 -10.46
CA GLY A 462 -16.82 35.28 -9.39
C GLY A 462 -16.60 35.86 -8.00
N LEU A 463 -17.03 35.09 -7.02
CA LEU A 463 -16.95 35.37 -5.58
C LEU A 463 -16.29 34.19 -4.86
N ALA A 464 -15.49 34.49 -3.85
CA ALA A 464 -14.98 33.51 -2.88
C ALA A 464 -14.70 34.22 -1.54
N ASP A 465 -14.19 33.50 -0.54
CA ASP A 465 -13.73 34.09 0.71
C ASP A 465 -12.71 35.23 0.42
N PRO A 466 -12.78 36.39 1.10
CA PRO A 466 -11.84 37.49 0.90
C PRO A 466 -10.39 37.10 1.19
N ASN A 467 -9.45 37.74 0.47
CA ASN A 467 -8.00 37.55 0.62
C ASN A 467 -7.49 36.11 0.35
N THR A 468 -8.27 35.32 -0.38
CA THR A 468 -7.90 33.96 -0.82
C THR A 468 -7.29 33.96 -2.22
N GLU A 469 -6.47 32.94 -2.50
CA GLU A 469 -5.96 32.65 -3.84
C GLU A 469 -6.93 31.72 -4.59
N ILE A 470 -7.20 32.03 -5.86
CA ILE A 470 -8.10 31.26 -6.72
C ILE A 470 -7.29 30.61 -7.83
N ASP A 471 -7.25 29.28 -7.84
CA ASP A 471 -6.68 28.52 -8.95
C ASP A 471 -7.82 28.14 -9.91
N LEU A 472 -7.74 28.63 -11.15
CA LEU A 472 -8.73 28.40 -12.20
C LEU A 472 -8.24 27.30 -13.14
N TYR A 473 -9.09 26.30 -13.39
CA TYR A 473 -8.75 25.11 -14.17
C TYR A 473 -9.66 24.93 -15.37
N ARG A 474 -9.08 24.45 -16.47
CA ARG A 474 -9.82 23.73 -17.51
C ARG A 474 -10.04 22.29 -17.04
N LEU A 475 -11.26 21.79 -17.21
CA LEU A 475 -11.61 20.41 -16.88
C LEU A 475 -11.32 19.46 -18.04
N ARG A 476 -10.94 18.22 -17.70
CA ARG A 476 -10.80 17.10 -18.63
C ARG A 476 -11.31 15.82 -17.98
N GLY A 477 -12.08 15.00 -18.68
CA GLY A 477 -12.71 13.81 -18.10
C GLY A 477 -13.53 14.09 -16.83
N GLY A 478 -14.05 15.33 -16.68
CA GLY A 478 -14.80 15.81 -15.52
C GLY A 478 -13.98 16.37 -14.35
N GLY A 479 -12.65 16.25 -14.36
CA GLY A 479 -11.77 16.69 -13.25
C GLY A 479 -10.91 17.91 -13.56
N LEU A 480 -10.43 18.61 -12.53
CA LEU A 480 -9.50 19.75 -12.60
C LEU A 480 -8.18 19.31 -13.26
N TYR A 481 -7.92 19.70 -14.51
CA TYR A 481 -6.83 19.10 -15.30
C TYR A 481 -5.69 20.06 -15.63
N GLU A 482 -6.00 21.22 -16.21
CA GLU A 482 -5.00 22.20 -16.64
C GLU A 482 -5.21 23.51 -15.88
N LEU A 483 -4.21 23.93 -15.11
CA LEU A 483 -4.22 25.22 -14.44
C LEU A 483 -4.07 26.35 -15.47
N LEU A 484 -5.06 27.22 -15.54
CA LEU A 484 -5.12 28.34 -16.49
C LEU A 484 -4.58 29.63 -15.88
N ALA A 485 -4.93 29.90 -14.61
CA ALA A 485 -4.50 31.11 -13.91
C ALA A 485 -4.61 30.94 -12.39
N THR A 486 -3.79 31.68 -11.65
CA THR A 486 -3.93 31.89 -10.21
C THR A 486 -4.21 33.38 -9.96
N LEU A 487 -5.30 33.67 -9.25
CA LEU A 487 -5.79 35.03 -8.97
C LEU A 487 -5.84 35.27 -7.46
N LYS A 488 -6.00 36.52 -7.03
CA LYS A 488 -6.34 36.87 -5.64
C LYS A 488 -7.70 37.53 -5.59
N THR A 489 -8.48 37.22 -4.57
CA THR A 489 -9.71 37.95 -4.30
C THR A 489 -9.41 39.32 -3.70
N ASP A 490 -10.28 40.29 -3.99
CA ASP A 490 -10.26 41.58 -3.30
C ASP A 490 -10.81 41.46 -1.86
N ALA A 491 -10.81 42.57 -1.12
CA ALA A 491 -11.32 42.63 0.25
C ALA A 491 -12.83 42.32 0.37
N LYS A 492 -13.57 42.28 -0.75
CA LYS A 492 -14.98 41.91 -0.82
C LYS A 492 -15.18 40.48 -1.34
N GLY A 493 -14.10 39.74 -1.62
CA GLY A 493 -14.16 38.39 -2.15
C GLY A 493 -14.33 38.30 -3.68
N ASN A 494 -14.27 39.41 -4.43
CA ASN A 494 -14.39 39.35 -5.88
C ASN A 494 -13.09 38.90 -6.53
N PHE A 495 -13.18 38.08 -7.57
CA PHE A 495 -12.09 37.81 -8.49
C PHE A 495 -12.55 37.98 -9.94
N SER A 496 -11.65 38.40 -10.81
CA SER A 496 -11.89 38.43 -12.25
C SER A 496 -10.60 38.30 -13.05
N THR A 497 -10.70 37.77 -14.27
CA THR A 497 -9.60 37.67 -15.22
C THR A 497 -10.12 37.59 -16.66
N SER A 498 -9.23 37.75 -17.63
CA SER A 498 -9.52 37.53 -19.05
C SER A 498 -8.56 36.46 -19.60
N LEU A 499 -9.11 35.43 -20.23
CA LEU A 499 -8.36 34.30 -20.80
C LEU A 499 -8.51 34.28 -22.32
N ASP A 500 -7.44 33.98 -23.05
CA ASP A 500 -7.37 33.99 -24.53
C ASP A 500 -7.17 32.59 -25.15
N ASN A 501 -6.93 31.57 -24.33
CA ASN A 501 -6.62 30.22 -24.76
C ASN A 501 -7.80 29.25 -24.64
N LEU A 502 -9.04 29.74 -24.53
CA LEU A 502 -10.27 28.94 -24.34
C LEU A 502 -11.07 28.77 -25.63
N LYS A 503 -11.85 27.69 -25.72
CA LYS A 503 -12.73 27.41 -26.86
C LYS A 503 -14.18 27.15 -26.42
N ALA A 504 -15.13 27.38 -27.33
CA ALA A 504 -16.52 27.01 -27.09
C ALA A 504 -16.63 25.49 -26.81
N GLY A 505 -17.33 25.13 -25.75
CA GLY A 505 -17.42 23.76 -25.25
C GLY A 505 -16.44 23.44 -24.10
N ASP A 506 -15.40 24.25 -23.89
CA ASP A 506 -14.54 24.10 -22.72
C ASP A 506 -15.37 24.22 -21.43
N THR A 507 -14.98 23.46 -20.42
CA THR A 507 -15.56 23.55 -19.08
C THR A 507 -14.48 23.98 -18.10
N LEU A 508 -14.84 24.88 -17.19
CA LEU A 508 -13.94 25.43 -16.19
C LEU A 508 -14.45 25.11 -14.78
N SER A 509 -13.53 25.01 -13.83
CA SER A 509 -13.82 25.07 -12.40
C SER A 509 -12.67 25.77 -11.66
N ALA A 510 -12.86 26.07 -10.39
CA ALA A 510 -11.89 26.78 -9.58
C ALA A 510 -11.85 26.24 -8.15
N ILE A 511 -10.73 26.42 -7.47
CA ILE A 511 -10.57 26.19 -6.02
C ILE A 511 -10.10 27.47 -5.37
N ALA A 512 -10.49 27.70 -4.12
CA ALA A 512 -9.94 28.76 -3.27
C ALA A 512 -8.93 28.17 -2.31
N THR A 513 -7.86 28.91 -2.01
CA THR A 513 -6.90 28.57 -0.96
C THR A 513 -6.67 29.76 -0.04
N ASP A 514 -6.82 29.50 1.25
CA ASP A 514 -6.43 30.39 2.34
C ASP A 514 -5.27 29.74 3.11
N LEU A 515 -4.23 30.49 3.45
CA LEU A 515 -3.06 29.95 4.16
C LEU A 515 -3.36 29.59 5.63
N GLU A 516 -4.40 30.19 6.22
CA GLU A 516 -4.85 29.91 7.59
C GLU A 516 -5.87 28.77 7.67
N PHE A 517 -6.65 28.53 6.61
CA PHE A 517 -7.71 27.51 6.63
C PHE A 517 -7.44 26.30 5.74
N GLY A 518 -6.81 26.47 4.59
CA GLY A 518 -6.52 25.41 3.62
C GLY A 518 -7.20 25.63 2.27
N THR A 519 -7.26 24.57 1.47
CA THR A 519 -7.90 24.58 0.14
C THR A 519 -9.36 24.11 0.20
N SER A 520 -10.21 24.75 -0.61
CA SER A 520 -11.64 24.45 -0.76
C SER A 520 -11.93 23.23 -1.62
N GLU A 521 -13.19 22.78 -1.59
CA GLU A 521 -13.73 21.95 -2.67
C GLU A 521 -13.76 22.72 -4.01
N PRO A 522 -13.88 22.03 -5.15
CA PRO A 522 -14.00 22.67 -6.44
C PRO A 522 -15.34 23.40 -6.62
N ALA A 523 -15.31 24.55 -7.27
CA ALA A 523 -16.49 25.27 -7.74
C ALA A 523 -17.39 24.40 -8.63
N ARG A 524 -18.64 24.80 -8.82
CA ARG A 524 -19.50 24.16 -9.82
C ARG A 524 -18.93 24.43 -11.22
N PRO A 525 -18.83 23.40 -12.08
CA PRO A 525 -18.33 23.62 -13.43
C PRO A 525 -19.17 24.62 -14.22
N VAL A 526 -18.51 25.51 -14.94
CA VAL A 526 -19.13 26.45 -15.89
C VAL A 526 -18.69 26.14 -17.32
N ARG A 527 -19.51 26.54 -18.29
CA ARG A 527 -19.24 26.26 -19.72
C ARG A 527 -18.85 27.53 -20.48
N ILE A 528 -17.93 27.38 -21.42
CA ILE A 528 -17.63 28.41 -22.40
C ILE A 528 -18.55 28.23 -23.61
N SER A 529 -19.21 29.31 -23.99
CA SER A 529 -20.12 29.36 -25.14
C SER A 529 -19.70 30.45 -26.11
N ASP A 530 -20.05 30.24 -27.38
CA ASP A 530 -20.02 31.28 -28.39
C ASP A 530 -21.40 31.96 -28.46
N LEU A 531 -21.46 33.21 -28.89
CA LEU A 531 -22.68 34.03 -28.97
C LEU A 531 -23.66 33.51 -30.05
N ASN A 532 -23.17 32.73 -31.04
CA ASN A 532 -23.92 32.40 -32.26
C ASN A 532 -24.03 30.91 -32.61
N THR A 533 -23.61 29.97 -31.76
CA THR A 533 -23.64 28.54 -32.11
C THR A 533 -24.39 27.66 -31.10
N THR A 534 -25.08 26.64 -31.62
CA THR A 534 -25.55 25.49 -30.84
C THR A 534 -24.35 24.81 -30.19
N ILE A 535 -24.38 24.66 -28.87
CA ILE A 535 -23.33 24.01 -28.08
C ILE A 535 -23.06 22.62 -28.70
N PRO A 536 -21.84 22.36 -29.22
CA PRO A 536 -21.49 21.02 -29.63
C PRO A 536 -21.64 20.10 -28.43
N THR A 537 -22.42 19.02 -28.57
CA THR A 537 -22.45 17.96 -27.56
C THR A 537 -21.01 17.48 -27.39
N ALA A 538 -20.47 17.60 -26.18
CA ALA A 538 -19.11 17.15 -25.90
C ALA A 538 -19.01 15.67 -26.33
N SER A 539 -18.08 15.37 -27.24
CA SER A 539 -17.80 13.99 -27.61
C SER A 539 -17.36 13.26 -26.34
N PRO A 540 -17.94 12.08 -26.02
CA PRO A 540 -17.51 11.35 -24.84
C PRO A 540 -16.02 11.05 -24.95
N GLU A 541 -15.23 11.57 -24.01
CA GLU A 541 -13.81 11.25 -23.93
C GLU A 541 -13.65 9.76 -23.70
N THR A 542 -12.81 9.12 -24.52
CA THR A 542 -12.45 7.72 -24.35
C THR A 542 -11.58 7.56 -23.12
N ARG A 543 -12.01 6.69 -22.18
CA ARG A 543 -11.15 6.27 -21.08
C ARG A 543 -9.95 5.51 -21.64
N SER A 544 -8.76 5.83 -21.16
CA SER A 544 -7.55 5.08 -21.49
C SER A 544 -7.65 3.65 -20.98
N GLN A 545 -6.97 2.73 -21.67
CA GLN A 545 -6.88 1.35 -21.21
C GLN A 545 -6.17 1.29 -19.84
N PRO A 546 -6.58 0.38 -18.95
CA PRO A 546 -5.93 0.18 -17.67
C PRO A 546 -4.51 -0.36 -17.87
N GLN A 547 -3.52 0.47 -17.59
CA GLN A 547 -2.09 0.11 -17.57
C GLN A 547 -1.40 0.88 -16.44
N CYS A 548 -0.71 0.16 -15.56
CA CYS A 548 0.04 0.79 -14.47
C CYS A 548 1.42 1.31 -14.90
N THR A 549 2.12 0.56 -15.75
CA THR A 549 3.46 0.90 -16.25
C THR A 549 3.61 0.47 -17.71
N THR A 550 4.51 1.13 -18.43
CA THR A 550 4.88 0.75 -19.79
C THR A 550 6.03 -0.26 -19.72
N PRO A 551 5.79 -1.56 -20.03
CA PRO A 551 6.89 -2.51 -20.10
C PRO A 551 7.87 -2.11 -21.22
N PRO A 552 9.14 -2.55 -21.17
CA PRO A 552 10.06 -2.40 -22.28
C PRO A 552 9.45 -2.94 -23.58
N PRO A 553 9.77 -2.36 -24.76
CA PRO A 553 9.20 -2.79 -26.02
C PRO A 553 9.48 -4.28 -26.26
N VAL A 554 8.43 -5.10 -26.17
CA VAL A 554 8.45 -6.47 -26.68
C VAL A 554 7.86 -6.41 -28.09
N ILE A 555 8.43 -7.17 -29.03
CA ILE A 555 7.83 -7.34 -30.36
C ILE A 555 6.53 -8.12 -30.15
N VAL A 556 5.42 -7.42 -29.97
CA VAL A 556 4.09 -8.03 -29.84
C VAL A 556 3.65 -8.41 -31.24
N GLU A 557 3.51 -9.70 -31.51
CA GLU A 557 2.86 -10.18 -32.73
C GLU A 557 1.44 -9.59 -32.78
N THR A 558 1.05 -9.07 -33.95
CA THR A 558 -0.31 -8.57 -34.18
C THR A 558 -1.33 -9.61 -33.74
N PRO A 559 -2.29 -9.25 -32.86
CA PRO A 559 -3.32 -10.19 -32.42
C PRO A 559 -4.00 -10.81 -33.64
N PRO A 560 -4.23 -12.13 -33.66
CA PRO A 560 -4.99 -12.76 -34.74
C PRO A 560 -6.37 -12.12 -34.86
N GLU A 561 -6.89 -12.07 -36.08
CA GLU A 561 -8.22 -11.54 -36.41
C GLU A 561 -9.27 -12.16 -35.46
N PRO A 562 -10.19 -11.37 -34.86
CA PRO A 562 -11.12 -11.90 -33.86
C PRO A 562 -11.97 -13.03 -34.45
N PRO A 563 -12.07 -14.20 -33.78
CA PRO A 563 -13.00 -15.23 -34.20
C PRO A 563 -14.45 -14.75 -34.10
N ALA A 564 -15.36 -15.46 -34.78
CA ALA A 564 -16.80 -15.38 -34.55
C ALA A 564 -17.12 -15.47 -33.04
N ALA A 565 -18.08 -14.66 -32.57
CA ALA A 565 -18.51 -14.48 -31.18
C ALA A 565 -17.99 -15.52 -30.17
N LEU A 566 -17.20 -15.07 -29.19
CA LEU A 566 -16.65 -15.92 -28.13
C LEU A 566 -17.73 -16.26 -27.10
N GLN A 567 -17.81 -17.53 -26.70
CA GLN A 567 -18.73 -17.97 -25.65
C GLN A 567 -17.96 -18.24 -24.36
N LEU A 568 -18.32 -17.52 -23.29
CA LEU A 568 -17.74 -17.67 -21.96
C LEU A 568 -18.82 -18.01 -20.94
N PRO A 569 -18.54 -18.89 -19.96
CA PRO A 569 -19.38 -19.04 -18.77
C PRO A 569 -19.62 -17.71 -18.06
N ARG A 570 -20.80 -17.47 -17.50
CA ARG A 570 -21.10 -16.25 -16.74
C ARG A 570 -20.59 -16.29 -15.30
N GLN A 571 -20.42 -17.49 -14.73
CA GLN A 571 -20.19 -17.67 -13.30
C GLN A 571 -19.43 -18.96 -12.97
N VAL A 572 -18.88 -19.00 -11.75
CA VAL A 572 -18.34 -20.20 -11.08
C VAL A 572 -18.96 -20.38 -9.70
N HIS A 573 -18.98 -21.61 -9.18
CA HIS A 573 -19.67 -21.99 -7.94
C HIS A 573 -18.74 -22.49 -6.84
N PHE A 574 -19.20 -22.35 -5.59
CA PHE A 574 -18.44 -22.67 -4.38
C PHE A 574 -19.16 -23.70 -3.49
N ALA A 575 -18.38 -24.48 -2.75
CA ALA A 575 -18.90 -25.34 -1.70
C ALA A 575 -19.50 -24.51 -0.54
N LEU A 576 -20.29 -25.18 0.30
CA LEU A 576 -20.87 -24.55 1.48
C LEU A 576 -19.76 -23.99 2.36
N ASP A 577 -19.93 -22.74 2.79
CA ASP A 577 -19.03 -22.08 3.72
C ASP A 577 -17.58 -21.92 3.24
N GLU A 578 -17.34 -22.14 1.95
CA GLU A 578 -16.01 -22.11 1.36
C GLU A 578 -15.85 -21.00 0.32
N ASP A 579 -14.61 -20.55 0.17
CA ASP A 579 -14.07 -19.64 -0.82
C ASP A 579 -12.96 -20.29 -1.66
N ILE A 580 -12.83 -21.61 -1.57
CA ILE A 580 -11.84 -22.41 -2.31
C ILE A 580 -12.34 -22.68 -3.74
N ILE A 581 -11.49 -22.44 -4.73
CA ILE A 581 -11.77 -22.73 -6.14
C ILE A 581 -11.57 -24.23 -6.37
N SER A 582 -12.63 -24.93 -6.78
CA SER A 582 -12.53 -26.35 -7.14
C SER A 582 -11.75 -26.55 -8.44
N PRO A 583 -11.15 -27.74 -8.69
CA PRO A 583 -10.46 -28.02 -9.95
C PRO A 583 -11.34 -27.84 -11.20
N VAL A 584 -12.65 -28.07 -11.07
CA VAL A 584 -13.62 -27.85 -12.16
C VAL A 584 -13.84 -26.36 -12.39
N SER A 585 -14.01 -25.57 -11.31
CA SER A 585 -14.10 -24.11 -11.38
C SER A 585 -12.85 -23.48 -11.98
N ALA A 586 -11.66 -23.97 -11.64
CA ALA A 586 -10.40 -23.49 -12.20
C ALA A 586 -10.36 -23.57 -13.74
N LYS A 587 -10.79 -24.71 -14.31
CA LYS A 587 -10.90 -24.89 -15.77
C LYS A 587 -11.88 -23.91 -16.43
N ILE A 588 -12.92 -23.50 -15.71
CA ILE A 588 -13.87 -22.49 -16.18
C ILE A 588 -13.22 -21.10 -16.16
N ILE A 589 -12.51 -20.76 -15.08
CA ILE A 589 -11.77 -19.49 -14.95
C ILE A 589 -10.66 -19.40 -16.01
N ASP A 590 -10.01 -20.50 -16.37
CA ASP A 590 -8.97 -20.53 -17.41
C ASP A 590 -9.48 -20.04 -18.78
N LYS A 591 -10.77 -20.23 -19.09
CA LYS A 591 -11.38 -19.68 -20.31
C LYS A 591 -11.34 -18.15 -20.32
N PHE A 592 -11.56 -17.53 -19.16
CA PHE A 592 -11.39 -16.07 -19.00
C PHE A 592 -9.94 -15.64 -19.09
N VAL A 593 -9.00 -16.42 -18.54
CA VAL A 593 -7.56 -16.12 -18.62
C VAL A 593 -7.12 -16.01 -20.07
N VAL A 594 -7.52 -16.95 -20.94
CA VAL A 594 -7.20 -16.93 -22.37
C VAL A 594 -7.72 -15.64 -23.02
N VAL A 595 -8.99 -15.30 -22.80
CA VAL A 595 -9.61 -14.10 -23.39
C VAL A 595 -8.97 -12.81 -22.85
N LEU A 596 -8.73 -12.72 -21.54
CA LEU A 596 -8.13 -11.53 -20.93
C LEU A 596 -6.66 -11.36 -21.36
N LYS A 597 -5.92 -12.42 -21.64
CA LYS A 597 -4.57 -12.33 -22.23
C LYS A 597 -4.61 -11.89 -23.69
N GLN A 598 -5.53 -12.44 -24.48
CA GLN A 598 -5.68 -12.13 -25.90
C GLN A 598 -6.16 -10.69 -26.13
N TYR A 599 -7.04 -10.18 -25.26
CA TYR A 599 -7.63 -8.85 -25.36
C TYR A 599 -7.25 -8.02 -24.13
N PRO A 600 -6.06 -7.39 -24.11
CA PRO A 600 -5.54 -6.65 -22.96
C PRO A 600 -6.38 -5.42 -22.59
N THR A 601 -7.27 -4.98 -23.47
CA THR A 601 -8.18 -3.84 -23.27
C THR A 601 -9.36 -4.20 -22.35
N ILE A 602 -9.76 -5.47 -22.34
CA ILE A 602 -10.92 -5.95 -21.57
C ILE A 602 -10.57 -5.92 -20.09
N SER A 603 -11.49 -5.43 -19.27
CA SER A 603 -11.40 -5.55 -17.80
C SER A 603 -12.57 -6.37 -17.28
N VAL A 604 -12.44 -6.89 -16.07
CA VAL A 604 -13.43 -7.78 -15.46
C VAL A 604 -13.82 -7.29 -14.06
N GLU A 605 -15.11 -7.20 -13.82
CA GLU A 605 -15.69 -7.06 -12.49
C GLU A 605 -16.20 -8.43 -12.01
N LEU A 606 -15.76 -8.85 -10.82
CA LEU A 606 -16.10 -10.11 -10.18
C LEU A 606 -17.06 -9.82 -9.03
N VAL A 607 -18.26 -10.40 -9.06
CA VAL A 607 -19.28 -10.16 -8.02
C VAL A 607 -19.60 -11.46 -7.30
N GLY A 608 -19.33 -11.50 -6.01
CA GLY A 608 -19.49 -12.67 -5.17
C GLY A 608 -20.83 -12.69 -4.44
N HIS A 609 -21.41 -13.88 -4.38
CA HIS A 609 -22.72 -14.16 -3.81
C HIS A 609 -22.66 -15.32 -2.82
N THR A 610 -23.61 -15.33 -1.89
CA THR A 610 -23.79 -16.38 -0.89
C THR A 610 -25.23 -16.87 -0.85
N ASP A 611 -25.43 -18.00 -0.18
CA ASP A 611 -26.78 -18.46 0.16
C ASP A 611 -27.26 -17.80 1.48
N PRO A 612 -28.57 -17.78 1.76
CA PRO A 612 -29.16 -16.90 2.80
C PRO A 612 -29.15 -17.52 4.21
N ARG A 613 -28.29 -18.50 4.49
CA ARG A 613 -28.35 -19.24 5.76
C ARG A 613 -27.56 -18.60 6.91
N ALA A 614 -26.59 -17.74 6.60
CA ALA A 614 -25.82 -17.00 7.60
C ALA A 614 -26.34 -15.56 7.73
N ASP A 615 -25.75 -14.76 8.63
CA ASP A 615 -26.13 -13.36 8.76
C ASP A 615 -25.58 -12.49 7.61
N ASP A 616 -26.22 -11.34 7.41
CA ASP A 616 -25.90 -10.37 6.36
C ASP A 616 -24.41 -9.97 6.34
N ALA A 617 -23.79 -9.76 7.51
CA ALA A 617 -22.41 -9.30 7.60
C ALA A 617 -21.43 -10.41 7.22
N TYR A 618 -21.67 -11.61 7.73
CA TYR A 618 -20.94 -12.81 7.37
C TYR A 618 -21.05 -13.09 5.86
N ASN A 619 -22.26 -12.99 5.31
CA ASN A 619 -22.51 -13.27 3.91
C ASN A 619 -21.87 -12.24 2.97
N LEU A 620 -21.83 -10.97 3.37
CA LEU A 620 -21.06 -9.96 2.65
C LEU A 620 -19.57 -10.28 2.64
N ASP A 621 -18.99 -10.64 3.78
CA ASP A 621 -17.59 -11.04 3.91
C ASP A 621 -17.26 -12.27 3.06
N LEU A 622 -18.01 -13.37 3.21
CA LEU A 622 -17.79 -14.61 2.47
C LEU A 622 -17.94 -14.39 0.95
N GLY A 623 -18.92 -13.60 0.52
CA GLY A 623 -19.04 -13.22 -0.90
C GLY A 623 -17.82 -12.44 -1.40
N LEU A 624 -17.25 -11.56 -0.59
CA LEU A 624 -16.04 -10.81 -0.94
C LEU A 624 -14.82 -11.73 -1.03
N ARG A 625 -14.65 -12.64 -0.06
CA ARG A 625 -13.58 -13.64 -0.07
C ARG A 625 -13.61 -14.52 -1.32
N ARG A 626 -14.78 -14.95 -1.77
CA ARG A 626 -14.95 -15.69 -3.04
C ARG A 626 -14.48 -14.90 -4.26
N SER A 627 -14.91 -13.64 -4.40
CA SER A 627 -14.47 -12.77 -5.50
C SER A 627 -12.95 -12.57 -5.46
N ARG A 628 -12.38 -12.43 -4.27
CA ARG A 628 -10.93 -12.33 -4.05
C ARG A 628 -10.22 -13.61 -4.48
N SER A 629 -10.73 -14.79 -4.15
CA SER A 629 -10.13 -16.07 -4.60
C SER A 629 -10.02 -16.13 -6.13
N VAL A 630 -11.09 -15.76 -6.84
CA VAL A 630 -11.09 -15.70 -8.32
C VAL A 630 -10.13 -14.62 -8.83
N SER A 631 -10.12 -13.44 -8.21
CA SER A 631 -9.18 -12.37 -8.56
C SER A 631 -7.72 -12.81 -8.40
N ASN A 632 -7.37 -13.46 -7.29
CA ASN A 632 -6.02 -13.95 -7.02
C ASN A 632 -5.65 -15.06 -8.00
N TYR A 633 -6.61 -15.90 -8.41
CA TYR A 633 -6.39 -16.87 -9.47
C TYR A 633 -6.02 -16.17 -10.80
N LEU A 634 -6.81 -15.19 -11.24
CA LEU A 634 -6.53 -14.43 -12.47
C LEU A 634 -5.17 -13.72 -12.43
N ARG A 635 -4.80 -13.14 -11.28
CA ARG A 635 -3.51 -12.47 -11.08
C ARG A 635 -2.32 -13.42 -11.15
N ARG A 636 -2.40 -14.59 -10.50
CA ARG A 636 -1.38 -15.64 -10.64
C ARG A 636 -1.24 -16.13 -12.07
N GLN A 637 -2.32 -16.06 -12.85
CA GLN A 637 -2.29 -16.36 -14.29
C GLN A 637 -1.73 -15.20 -15.14
N GLY A 638 -1.32 -14.09 -14.53
CA GLY A 638 -0.68 -12.96 -15.21
C GLY A 638 -1.64 -11.86 -15.68
N ILE A 639 -2.89 -11.84 -15.19
CA ILE A 639 -3.80 -10.72 -15.47
C ILE A 639 -3.50 -9.57 -14.50
N SER A 640 -3.23 -8.38 -15.05
CA SER A 640 -2.85 -7.20 -14.27
C SER A 640 -3.97 -6.76 -13.31
N PRO A 641 -3.63 -6.35 -12.06
CA PRO A 641 -4.61 -6.01 -11.03
C PRO A 641 -5.53 -4.83 -11.40
N GLU A 642 -5.04 -3.85 -12.14
CA GLU A 642 -5.82 -2.70 -12.61
C GLU A 642 -6.98 -3.08 -13.55
N ARG A 643 -6.94 -4.29 -14.11
CA ARG A 643 -7.99 -4.87 -14.96
C ARG A 643 -9.04 -5.65 -14.19
N ILE A 644 -8.86 -5.85 -12.89
CA ILE A 644 -9.74 -6.67 -12.06
C ILE A 644 -10.38 -5.79 -11.00
N THR A 645 -11.71 -5.79 -10.96
CA THR A 645 -12.50 -5.14 -9.90
C THR A 645 -13.25 -6.24 -9.17
N ILE A 646 -13.36 -6.16 -7.84
CA ILE A 646 -14.16 -7.14 -7.07
C ILE A 646 -15.27 -6.46 -6.29
N ARG A 647 -16.40 -7.15 -6.14
CA ARG A 647 -17.53 -6.75 -5.30
C ARG A 647 -18.15 -7.97 -4.62
N THR A 648 -19.01 -7.69 -3.66
CA THR A 648 -19.86 -8.66 -2.98
C THR A 648 -21.31 -8.16 -2.95
N ARG A 649 -22.25 -9.09 -3.07
CA ARG A 649 -23.68 -8.85 -2.85
C ARG A 649 -24.22 -9.67 -1.68
N GLY A 650 -23.39 -10.51 -1.05
CA GLY A 650 -23.81 -11.50 -0.07
C GLY A 650 -25.02 -12.29 -0.59
N GLU A 651 -26.04 -12.42 0.25
CA GLU A 651 -27.28 -13.11 -0.06
C GLU A 651 -28.31 -12.25 -0.83
N ARG A 652 -28.03 -10.97 -1.11
CA ARG A 652 -29.05 -9.99 -1.57
C ARG A 652 -29.52 -10.21 -3.01
N GLN A 653 -28.82 -11.03 -3.79
CA GLN A 653 -29.13 -11.29 -5.21
C GLN A 653 -29.14 -12.81 -5.48
N ARG A 654 -30.11 -13.47 -4.87
CA ARG A 654 -30.40 -14.90 -5.08
C ARG A 654 -30.94 -15.15 -6.47
N LEU A 655 -30.61 -16.30 -7.05
CA LEU A 655 -31.13 -16.71 -8.36
C LEU A 655 -32.60 -17.11 -8.26
N THR A 656 -33.02 -17.70 -7.13
CA THR A 656 -34.40 -18.09 -6.88
C THR A 656 -34.79 -17.87 -5.42
N ASN A 657 -36.08 -17.73 -5.14
CA ASN A 657 -36.61 -17.67 -3.77
C ASN A 657 -36.76 -19.07 -3.13
N GLN A 658 -36.36 -20.13 -3.83
CA GLN A 658 -36.54 -21.50 -3.36
C GLN A 658 -35.43 -21.89 -2.37
N ASN A 659 -35.82 -22.50 -1.26
CA ASN A 659 -34.94 -22.86 -0.15
C ASN A 659 -34.66 -24.37 -0.16
N ASN A 660 -33.74 -24.82 -1.02
CA ASN A 660 -33.27 -26.21 -1.06
C ASN A 660 -31.77 -26.26 -1.37
N ILE A 661 -31.13 -27.39 -1.04
CA ILE A 661 -29.67 -27.58 -1.13
C ILE A 661 -29.09 -27.29 -2.52
N THR A 662 -29.82 -27.63 -3.59
CA THR A 662 -29.38 -27.39 -4.96
C THR A 662 -29.40 -25.90 -5.31
N ASN A 663 -30.45 -25.19 -4.89
CA ASN A 663 -30.54 -23.74 -5.12
C ASN A 663 -29.56 -22.95 -4.24
N TYR A 664 -29.30 -23.41 -3.02
CA TYR A 664 -28.21 -22.85 -2.22
C TYR A 664 -26.85 -23.00 -2.91
N ALA A 665 -26.57 -24.16 -3.51
CA ALA A 665 -25.35 -24.37 -4.28
C ALA A 665 -25.25 -23.46 -5.51
N ARG A 666 -26.36 -23.10 -6.15
CA ARG A 666 -26.41 -22.12 -7.24
C ARG A 666 -26.20 -20.69 -6.76
N ASP A 667 -26.72 -20.34 -5.58
CA ASP A 667 -26.57 -19.00 -5.00
C ASP A 667 -25.10 -18.71 -4.61
N ARG A 668 -24.35 -19.73 -4.17
CA ARG A 668 -22.91 -19.64 -3.86
C ARG A 668 -22.05 -19.54 -5.12
N ARG A 669 -21.90 -18.34 -5.66
CA ARG A 669 -21.21 -18.11 -6.93
C ARG A 669 -20.39 -16.82 -6.98
N VAL A 670 -19.54 -16.73 -8.00
CA VAL A 670 -18.96 -15.47 -8.47
C VAL A 670 -19.38 -15.26 -9.92
N GLU A 671 -19.99 -14.11 -10.21
CA GLU A 671 -20.37 -13.67 -11.56
C GLU A 671 -19.29 -12.78 -12.18
N PHE A 672 -19.11 -12.92 -13.50
CA PHE A 672 -18.14 -12.15 -14.28
C PHE A 672 -18.84 -11.11 -15.15
N PHE A 673 -18.41 -9.85 -15.03
CA PHE A 673 -18.88 -8.74 -15.85
C PHE A 673 -17.71 -8.16 -16.64
N LEU A 674 -17.72 -8.35 -17.95
CA LEU A 674 -16.67 -7.83 -18.83
C LEU A 674 -16.95 -6.38 -19.22
N GLN A 675 -15.91 -5.57 -19.23
CA GLN A 675 -15.92 -4.15 -19.59
C GLN A 675 -14.89 -3.91 -20.71
N ASN A 676 -15.09 -2.85 -21.50
CA ASN A 676 -14.21 -2.47 -22.61
C ASN A 676 -14.04 -3.57 -23.68
N MET A 677 -15.16 -4.18 -24.10
CA MET A 677 -15.21 -5.23 -25.14
C MET A 677 -15.19 -4.64 -26.57
N GLN A 678 -14.63 -3.45 -26.78
CA GLN A 678 -14.64 -2.83 -28.12
C GLN A 678 -13.92 -3.74 -29.13
N GLY A 679 -14.60 -4.10 -30.21
CA GLY A 679 -14.06 -4.95 -31.28
C GLY A 679 -14.15 -6.45 -31.05
N VAL A 680 -14.83 -6.92 -29.99
CA VAL A 680 -15.04 -8.34 -29.71
C VAL A 680 -16.47 -8.60 -29.26
N GLU A 681 -17.15 -9.55 -29.88
CA GLU A 681 -18.45 -10.04 -29.41
C GLU A 681 -18.24 -11.21 -28.44
N ILE A 682 -18.70 -11.05 -27.19
CA ILE A 682 -18.63 -12.10 -26.16
C ILE A 682 -20.03 -12.38 -25.63
N GLN A 683 -20.45 -13.64 -25.72
CA GLN A 683 -21.69 -14.13 -25.16
C GLN A 683 -21.42 -14.83 -23.82
N LEU A 684 -22.01 -14.30 -22.74
CA LEU A 684 -21.95 -14.93 -21.41
C LEU A 684 -23.09 -15.93 -21.21
N LEU A 685 -22.74 -17.21 -21.09
CA LEU A 685 -23.64 -18.34 -20.96
C LEU A 685 -23.75 -18.83 -19.52
N ASP A 686 -24.95 -19.20 -19.10
CA ASP A 686 -25.16 -19.86 -17.81
C ASP A 686 -24.64 -21.30 -17.88
N GLN A 687 -23.92 -21.72 -16.85
CA GLN A 687 -23.41 -23.09 -16.72
C GLN A 687 -23.54 -23.58 -15.27
N GLN A 688 -23.55 -24.90 -15.07
CA GLN A 688 -23.69 -25.55 -13.76
C GLN A 688 -22.75 -26.75 -13.57
N GLU A 689 -21.70 -26.85 -14.40
CA GLU A 689 -20.75 -27.98 -14.42
C GLU A 689 -19.93 -28.08 -13.13
N ASP A 690 -19.72 -26.97 -12.43
CA ASP A 690 -18.93 -26.84 -11.20
C ASP A 690 -19.79 -26.72 -9.93
N ILE A 691 -21.09 -26.98 -9.98
CA ILE A 691 -21.96 -26.94 -8.80
C ILE A 691 -21.52 -27.96 -7.74
N GLN A 692 -21.38 -27.51 -6.49
CA GLN A 692 -20.97 -28.31 -5.34
C GLN A 692 -22.14 -28.44 -4.35
N ILE A 693 -22.86 -29.57 -4.39
CA ILE A 693 -24.03 -29.84 -3.54
C ILE A 693 -23.59 -30.51 -2.23
N GLU A 694 -24.05 -29.98 -1.11
CA GLU A 694 -23.79 -30.52 0.23
C GLU A 694 -24.32 -31.96 0.38
N GLY A 695 -23.54 -32.82 1.04
CA GLY A 695 -23.96 -34.19 1.37
C GLY A 695 -23.80 -35.22 0.24
N LYS A 696 -23.38 -34.81 -0.97
CA LYS A 696 -22.77 -35.72 -1.94
C LYS A 696 -21.27 -35.61 -1.77
N GLY A 697 -20.66 -36.60 -1.12
CA GLY A 697 -19.22 -36.60 -0.81
C GLY A 697 -18.38 -36.29 -2.05
N ASN A 698 -17.46 -35.33 -1.91
CA ASN A 698 -16.27 -35.24 -2.74
C ASN A 698 -15.21 -36.19 -2.20
#